data_AF-A0A946YYM0-F1
#
_entry.id   AF-A0A946YYM0-F1
#
_cell.length_a   1.000
_cell.length_b   1.000
_cell.length_c   1.000
_cell.angle_alpha   90.00
_cell.angle_beta   90.00
_cell.angle_gamma   90.00
#
_symmetry.space_group_name_H-M   'P 1'
#
loop_
_entity.id
_entity.type
_entity.pdbx_description
1 polymer ?
#
loop_
_entity_poly.entity_id
_entity_poly.type
_entity_poly.pdbx_seq_one_letter_code
_entity_poly.pdbx_strand_id
1 'polypeptide(L)'
;AEVSTVVPMTSDAGTWSATGDATWNGKYYLFEVEVFVTSTGQVEFNMVTDPYSVSLSTNSQRSQIVDLADTSLAPAGWSETAKPALGQFEDVSLYELHVRDFSANDDTVPDELKGTFKAFTLDGTDGMNHLSDLAEAGLSFVHLLPTFDIATINEDKSTWQSPDPAELETYPSDSEQQQAAVEATSELDAFNWGYDPLHYTTPEGSYSTNPDGTTRVVEFREMVQSLNDTGLPVVMDVVYNHTNASGQSDKSILDRIVPGYYHRLDGDGVVATSTCCANTATEHRMMERLMIDSIVTWAKEYKVDGFRFDLMGHHSLANMQAVRSALDSLTMEADGVDGSMIYLYGEGWNFGEVADDARFIQATQLNVGGLGIGTFSDRLRDAVRGGGPFDGGTSRITNQGFINGLGYAPNAEALDPVTAEAEALLSADQIRVGLAGNLADYKFEAADGTVKRGAEIDYNGSPAGYTLDPQENIIYVSAHDNETLFDISQYKHPLDVSTADRARAQNVGIAVTALAQGVPFFHAGVDTLRSKSMDRDSFNSGDWFNRIDWTYQDNNWGVGLPVASKNAAEWPVMQPFLADASLAPVPDDIASSVAGLQEMLAIRKSSPLFRLSTADEIQDRVAFHNTGPSQVPGLIVMSISDSVGADIDPNLHEVVVLFNANDESQDFAVPATIGSGFRLHAVQLGSSDDVVKTSSFDSATGTFSVPARTTAVFVDATSLAAISEVLTHFEGLDHSSVPLSKAIARLRLAILPERWIDGDTLEPASKRTVFLHLRKAVHELEKISDLTAEDQVQIDIIVEETRALAVAAIDAAVAAGASPNAIARAEADLASGDSALESGDRTKAVELYGKACDKAVRALP
;
A
#
# COMPACT_ATOMS: atom_id res chain seq x y z
N ALA A 1 23.93 -16.37 35.89
CA ALA A 1 24.70 -17.65 35.84
C ALA A 1 26.16 -17.37 36.15
N GLU A 2 26.88 -18.26 36.83
CA GLU A 2 28.32 -18.08 37.11
C GLU A 2 29.12 -18.01 35.79
N VAL A 3 30.09 -17.07 35.70
CA VAL A 3 31.02 -16.96 34.58
C VAL A 3 31.82 -18.25 34.50
N SER A 4 31.61 -19.04 33.43
CA SER A 4 32.24 -20.35 33.30
C SER A 4 33.70 -20.27 32.84
N THR A 5 34.07 -19.24 32.07
CA THR A 5 35.42 -19.01 31.52
C THR A 5 35.56 -17.55 31.08
N VAL A 6 36.73 -16.93 31.33
CA VAL A 6 37.13 -15.63 30.77
C VAL A 6 38.22 -15.87 29.73
N VAL A 7 38.06 -15.32 28.53
CA VAL A 7 39.02 -15.46 27.43
C VAL A 7 39.67 -14.11 27.13
N PRO A 8 41.00 -13.96 27.29
CA PRO A 8 41.65 -12.70 26.97
C PRO A 8 41.62 -12.45 25.45
N MET A 9 41.22 -11.25 25.05
CA MET A 9 41.27 -10.80 23.66
C MET A 9 42.59 -10.09 23.37
N THR A 10 43.05 -10.15 22.12
CA THR A 10 44.22 -9.44 21.62
C THR A 10 43.78 -8.23 20.80
N SER A 11 44.37 -7.07 21.08
CA SER A 11 44.10 -5.84 20.34
C SER A 11 45.05 -5.69 19.16
N ASP A 12 44.49 -5.35 17.99
CA ASP A 12 45.21 -4.88 16.80
C ASP A 12 44.45 -3.71 16.17
N ALA A 13 45.12 -2.57 16.00
CA ALA A 13 44.58 -1.36 15.37
C ALA A 13 43.17 -0.91 15.84
N GLY A 14 42.84 -1.12 17.12
CA GLY A 14 41.53 -0.76 17.69
C GLY A 14 40.46 -1.86 17.62
N THR A 15 40.76 -3.00 16.99
CA THR A 15 39.93 -4.20 17.03
C THR A 15 40.45 -5.16 18.10
N TRP A 16 39.54 -5.73 18.91
CA TRP A 16 39.86 -6.79 19.85
C TRP A 16 39.37 -8.13 19.30
N SER A 17 40.19 -9.17 19.36
CA SER A 17 39.84 -10.49 18.83
C SER A 17 40.31 -11.64 19.74
N ALA A 18 39.54 -12.72 19.77
CA ALA A 18 39.94 -14.00 20.34
C ALA A 18 39.52 -15.12 19.39
N THR A 19 40.30 -16.18 19.32
CA THR A 19 40.01 -17.35 18.48
C THR A 19 39.78 -18.57 19.37
N GLY A 20 38.59 -19.15 19.27
CA GLY A 20 38.20 -20.38 19.94
C GLY A 20 38.23 -21.60 19.02
N ASP A 21 37.84 -22.75 19.56
CA ASP A 21 37.53 -23.94 18.77
C ASP A 21 36.03 -24.01 18.44
N ALA A 22 35.64 -24.94 17.56
CA ALA A 22 34.25 -25.09 17.10
C ALA A 22 33.23 -25.40 18.22
N THR A 23 33.68 -25.83 19.41
CA THR A 23 32.77 -26.06 20.56
C THR A 23 32.26 -24.76 21.18
N TRP A 24 32.74 -23.61 20.71
CA TRP A 24 32.18 -22.31 21.08
C TRP A 24 30.82 -22.05 20.44
N ASN A 25 30.50 -22.70 19.31
CA ASN A 25 29.19 -22.58 18.69
C ASN A 25 28.08 -22.96 19.70
N GLY A 26 27.04 -22.14 19.78
CA GLY A 26 25.94 -22.24 20.74
C GLY A 26 26.23 -21.70 22.14
N LYS A 27 27.48 -21.31 22.48
CA LYS A 27 27.78 -20.73 23.79
C LYS A 27 27.35 -19.27 23.88
N TYR A 28 26.85 -18.90 25.05
CA TYR A 28 26.58 -17.52 25.41
C TYR A 28 27.84 -16.80 25.88
N TYR A 29 27.96 -15.50 25.59
CA TYR A 29 29.08 -14.66 25.97
C TYR A 29 28.67 -13.20 26.20
N LEU A 30 29.59 -12.47 26.82
CA LEU A 30 29.58 -11.02 26.99
C LEU A 30 31.03 -10.54 26.80
N PHE A 31 31.20 -9.30 26.36
CA PHE A 31 32.49 -8.61 26.43
C PHE A 31 32.67 -7.98 27.81
N GLU A 32 33.85 -8.19 28.39
CA GLU A 32 34.34 -7.42 29.53
C GLU A 32 35.16 -6.25 28.98
N VAL A 33 34.64 -5.03 29.11
CA VAL A 33 35.20 -3.81 28.52
C VAL A 33 35.67 -2.87 29.62
N GLU A 34 36.98 -2.67 29.72
CA GLU A 34 37.59 -1.61 30.52
C GLU A 34 37.80 -0.37 29.64
N VAL A 35 37.03 0.70 29.87
CA VAL A 35 37.03 1.88 28.98
C VAL A 35 36.86 3.18 29.76
N PHE A 36 37.54 4.24 29.33
CA PHE A 36 37.35 5.58 29.90
C PHE A 36 36.07 6.20 29.37
N VAL A 37 35.17 6.60 30.26
CA VAL A 37 33.89 7.23 29.95
C VAL A 37 33.94 8.70 30.30
N THR A 38 33.81 9.57 29.29
CA THR A 38 33.92 11.03 29.46
C THR A 38 32.84 11.61 30.37
N SER A 39 31.61 11.09 30.28
CA SER A 39 30.47 11.57 31.07
C SER A 39 30.60 11.26 32.58
N THR A 40 31.29 10.17 32.96
CA THR A 40 31.56 9.84 34.37
C THR A 40 32.94 10.34 34.84
N GLY A 41 33.85 10.61 33.90
CA GLY A 41 35.22 11.01 34.17
C GLY A 41 36.09 9.89 34.74
N GLN A 42 35.70 8.62 34.57
CA GLN A 42 36.35 7.45 35.16
C GLN A 42 36.57 6.34 34.12
N VAL A 43 37.40 5.36 34.49
CA VAL A 43 37.49 4.09 33.76
C VAL A 43 36.39 3.18 34.30
N GLU A 44 35.45 2.82 33.44
CA GLU A 44 34.35 1.92 33.75
C GLU A 44 34.69 0.49 33.33
N PHE A 45 34.11 -0.47 34.03
CA PHE A 45 34.21 -1.90 33.73
C PHE A 45 32.82 -2.42 33.35
N ASN A 46 32.61 -2.61 32.06
CA ASN A 46 31.32 -2.96 31.49
C ASN A 46 31.27 -4.44 31.10
N MET A 47 30.13 -5.06 31.39
CA MET A 47 29.75 -6.35 30.81
C MET A 47 28.69 -6.07 29.75
N VAL A 48 29.01 -6.25 28.47
CA VAL A 48 28.16 -5.82 27.35
C VAL A 48 28.00 -6.94 26.34
N THR A 49 26.82 -7.05 25.75
CA THR A 49 26.58 -7.89 24.57
C THR A 49 27.30 -7.35 23.33
N ASP A 50 27.42 -8.18 22.31
CA ASP A 50 28.02 -7.82 21.03
C ASP A 50 27.03 -7.00 20.17
N PRO A 51 27.41 -5.79 19.68
CA PRO A 51 26.60 -5.04 18.72
C PRO A 51 26.25 -5.79 17.43
N TYR A 52 27.05 -6.79 17.06
CA TYR A 52 26.86 -7.68 15.89
C TYR A 52 26.20 -9.01 16.27
N SER A 53 25.49 -9.07 17.40
CA SER A 53 24.75 -10.28 17.80
C SER A 53 23.75 -10.69 16.72
N VAL A 54 23.71 -12.00 16.45
CA VAL A 54 22.73 -12.65 15.55
C VAL A 54 21.81 -13.63 16.29
N SER A 55 22.08 -13.86 17.59
CA SER A 55 21.26 -14.66 18.50
C SER A 55 21.58 -14.24 19.94
N LEU A 56 20.58 -14.33 20.81
CA LEU A 56 20.59 -13.78 22.17
C LEU A 56 19.95 -14.77 23.15
N SER A 57 20.36 -14.73 24.41
CA SER A 57 19.58 -15.35 25.50
C SER A 57 18.36 -14.50 25.81
N THR A 58 17.36 -15.05 26.53
CA THR A 58 16.18 -14.29 26.97
C THR A 58 16.53 -12.93 27.60
N ASN A 59 15.77 -11.89 27.23
CA ASN A 59 15.96 -10.48 27.60
C ASN A 59 17.30 -9.90 27.18
N SER A 60 17.92 -10.49 26.14
CA SER A 60 19.14 -9.97 25.52
C SER A 60 20.28 -9.81 26.52
N GLN A 61 20.28 -10.64 27.57
CA GLN A 61 21.26 -10.57 28.65
C GLN A 61 22.65 -11.03 28.25
N ARG A 62 22.75 -11.85 27.18
CA ARG A 62 23.99 -12.42 26.65
C ARG A 62 23.85 -12.66 25.15
N SER A 63 24.92 -12.39 24.41
CA SER A 63 25.07 -12.78 23.00
C SER A 63 25.32 -14.28 22.89
N GLN A 64 24.95 -14.88 21.77
CA GLN A 64 25.24 -16.28 21.47
C GLN A 64 26.09 -16.40 20.22
N ILE A 65 27.14 -17.23 20.27
CA ILE A 65 27.94 -17.55 19.10
C ILE A 65 27.13 -18.52 18.23
N VAL A 66 26.76 -18.10 17.04
CA VAL A 66 25.90 -18.87 16.12
C VAL A 66 26.42 -18.73 14.70
N ASP A 67 26.41 -19.82 13.95
CA ASP A 67 26.61 -19.83 12.50
C ASP A 67 25.24 -19.84 11.80
N LEU A 68 24.82 -18.71 11.22
CA LEU A 68 23.53 -18.58 10.55
C LEU A 68 23.40 -19.48 9.30
N ALA A 69 24.53 -19.95 8.75
CA ALA A 69 24.56 -20.90 7.64
C ALA A 69 24.34 -22.36 8.08
N ASP A 70 24.25 -22.63 9.39
CA ASP A 70 23.91 -23.97 9.90
C ASP A 70 22.50 -24.35 9.44
N THR A 71 22.41 -25.45 8.68
CA THR A 71 21.16 -25.97 8.14
C THR A 71 20.11 -26.33 9.19
N SER A 72 20.50 -26.53 10.46
CA SER A 72 19.56 -26.73 11.57
C SER A 72 18.79 -25.46 11.94
N LEU A 73 19.26 -24.30 11.50
CA LEU A 73 18.61 -23.00 11.68
C LEU A 73 17.75 -22.59 10.48
N ALA A 74 17.65 -23.43 9.45
CA ALA A 74 16.89 -23.17 8.25
C ALA A 74 15.63 -24.06 8.24
N PRO A 75 14.43 -23.50 7.99
CA PRO A 75 13.25 -24.31 7.79
C PRO A 75 13.37 -25.18 6.54
N ALA A 76 12.52 -26.21 6.45
CA ALA A 76 12.53 -27.11 5.30
C ALA A 76 12.30 -26.32 4.00
N GLY A 77 13.21 -26.49 3.03
CA GLY A 77 13.13 -25.80 1.74
C GLY A 77 13.65 -24.36 1.72
N TRP A 78 14.21 -23.83 2.82
CA TRP A 78 14.68 -22.43 2.90
C TRP A 78 15.62 -21.99 1.76
N SER A 79 16.54 -22.85 1.33
CA SER A 79 17.45 -22.53 0.23
C SER A 79 16.74 -22.45 -1.12
N GLU A 80 15.58 -23.09 -1.24
CA GLU A 80 14.74 -23.17 -2.43
C GLU A 80 13.53 -22.22 -2.38
N THR A 81 13.32 -21.48 -1.28
CA THR A 81 12.24 -20.49 -1.14
C THR A 81 12.29 -19.54 -2.33
N ALA A 82 11.24 -19.62 -3.15
CA ALA A 82 11.05 -18.75 -4.29
C ALA A 82 10.39 -17.46 -3.82
N LYS A 83 10.81 -16.35 -4.43
CA LYS A 83 10.16 -15.05 -4.23
C LYS A 83 9.17 -14.82 -5.37
N PRO A 84 7.98 -14.28 -5.09
CA PRO A 84 7.12 -13.67 -6.10
C PRO A 84 7.94 -12.79 -7.06
N ALA A 85 7.67 -12.93 -8.36
CA ALA A 85 8.38 -12.14 -9.36
C ALA A 85 7.93 -10.68 -9.29
N LEU A 86 8.87 -9.77 -9.05
CA LEU A 86 8.65 -8.33 -9.17
C LEU A 86 9.15 -7.88 -10.55
N GLY A 87 8.31 -7.21 -11.34
CA GLY A 87 8.70 -6.69 -12.64
C GLY A 87 9.51 -5.41 -12.50
N GLN A 88 8.95 -4.45 -11.78
CA GLN A 88 9.52 -3.14 -11.45
C GLN A 88 9.02 -2.66 -10.09
N PHE A 89 9.61 -1.60 -9.54
CA PHE A 89 9.26 -1.16 -8.18
C PHE A 89 7.87 -0.51 -8.08
N GLU A 90 7.31 0.00 -9.17
CA GLU A 90 5.94 0.54 -9.22
C GLU A 90 4.86 -0.54 -9.14
N ASP A 91 5.25 -1.81 -9.29
CA ASP A 91 4.39 -2.96 -9.00
C ASP A 91 4.19 -3.17 -7.50
N VAL A 92 5.02 -2.56 -6.66
CA VAL A 92 4.95 -2.69 -5.20
C VAL A 92 3.69 -2.00 -4.66
N SER A 93 3.09 -2.65 -3.66
CA SER A 93 1.97 -2.25 -2.84
C SER A 93 2.20 -2.85 -1.45
N LEU A 94 2.18 -2.00 -0.42
CA LEU A 94 2.66 -2.32 0.92
C LEU A 94 1.49 -2.40 1.91
N TYR A 95 1.50 -3.41 2.79
CA TYR A 95 0.59 -3.52 3.93
C TYR A 95 1.39 -3.52 5.24
N GLU A 96 1.30 -2.45 6.01
CA GLU A 96 2.03 -2.26 7.26
C GLU A 96 1.34 -2.95 8.43
N LEU A 97 2.01 -3.93 9.02
CA LEU A 97 1.46 -4.84 10.01
C LEU A 97 2.42 -5.02 11.19
N HIS A 98 1.86 -5.12 12.39
CA HIS A 98 2.61 -5.49 13.60
C HIS A 98 2.40 -6.97 13.92
N VAL A 99 3.47 -7.67 14.30
CA VAL A 99 3.44 -9.13 14.58
C VAL A 99 2.41 -9.48 15.65
N ARG A 100 2.26 -8.63 16.68
CA ARG A 100 1.28 -8.87 17.73
C ARG A 100 -0.14 -8.55 17.28
N ASP A 101 -0.34 -7.40 16.63
CA ASP A 101 -1.67 -6.96 16.14
C ASP A 101 -2.28 -8.02 15.22
N PHE A 102 -1.44 -8.68 14.42
CA PHE A 102 -1.85 -9.73 13.48
C PHE A 102 -2.61 -10.88 14.14
N SER A 103 -2.26 -11.29 15.36
CA SER A 103 -2.77 -12.57 15.89
C SER A 103 -3.10 -12.58 17.38
N ALA A 104 -2.83 -11.50 18.12
CA ALA A 104 -3.13 -11.44 19.55
C ALA A 104 -4.61 -11.70 19.88
N ASN A 105 -5.51 -11.33 18.97
CA ASN A 105 -6.97 -11.46 19.13
C ASN A 105 -7.61 -12.43 18.11
N ASP A 106 -6.81 -13.21 17.37
CA ASP A 106 -7.33 -14.18 16.41
C ASP A 106 -7.59 -15.53 17.11
N ASP A 107 -8.84 -15.84 17.40
CA ASP A 107 -9.24 -17.08 18.10
C ASP A 107 -9.05 -18.36 17.27
N THR A 108 -8.76 -18.24 15.97
CA THR A 108 -8.38 -19.38 15.14
C THR A 108 -6.90 -19.76 15.31
N VAL A 109 -6.09 -18.89 15.91
CA VAL A 109 -4.68 -19.13 16.26
C VAL A 109 -4.59 -19.78 17.65
N PRO A 110 -3.80 -20.86 17.84
CA PRO A 110 -3.54 -21.42 19.17
C PRO A 110 -2.94 -20.40 20.14
N ASP A 111 -3.42 -20.36 21.38
CA ASP A 111 -3.04 -19.34 22.36
C ASP A 111 -1.52 -19.20 22.57
N GLU A 112 -0.76 -20.29 22.51
CA GLU A 112 0.70 -20.27 22.64
C GLU A 112 1.45 -19.65 21.45
N LEU A 113 0.77 -19.48 20.30
CA LEU A 113 1.30 -18.90 19.07
C LEU A 113 0.78 -17.49 18.79
N LYS A 114 -0.24 -17.01 19.52
CA LYS A 114 -0.77 -15.66 19.38
C LYS A 114 0.33 -14.61 19.62
N GLY A 115 0.43 -13.65 18.72
CA GLY A 115 1.42 -12.57 18.73
C GLY A 115 2.87 -13.03 18.54
N THR A 116 3.09 -14.14 17.83
CA THR A 116 4.43 -14.67 17.51
C THR A 116 4.66 -14.78 16.01
N PHE A 117 5.92 -14.94 15.60
CA PHE A 117 6.28 -15.26 14.21
C PHE A 117 5.58 -16.53 13.69
N LYS A 118 5.32 -17.51 14.59
CA LYS A 118 4.65 -18.76 14.23
C LYS A 118 3.20 -18.58 13.80
N ALA A 119 2.52 -17.50 14.18
CA ALA A 119 1.14 -17.25 13.76
C ALA A 119 1.01 -17.15 12.23
N PHE A 120 2.02 -16.60 11.55
CA PHE A 120 2.07 -16.50 10.09
C PHE A 120 2.25 -17.85 9.37
N THR A 121 2.57 -18.91 10.11
CA THR A 121 2.82 -20.25 9.55
C THR A 121 1.58 -21.17 9.60
N LEU A 122 0.45 -20.62 10.02
CA LEU A 122 -0.78 -21.37 10.26
C LEU A 122 -1.78 -21.14 9.13
N ASP A 123 -1.83 -22.09 8.19
CA ASP A 123 -2.83 -22.05 7.12
C ASP A 123 -4.26 -22.08 7.70
N GLY A 124 -5.15 -21.28 7.11
CA GLY A 124 -6.57 -21.31 7.42
C GLY A 124 -7.00 -20.52 8.65
N THR A 125 -6.09 -19.79 9.32
CA THR A 125 -6.46 -18.81 10.35
C THR A 125 -7.04 -17.55 9.71
N ASP A 126 -7.89 -16.83 10.43
CA ASP A 126 -8.60 -15.67 9.89
C ASP A 126 -7.63 -14.60 9.38
N GLY A 127 -6.57 -14.31 10.14
CA GLY A 127 -5.51 -13.39 9.70
C GLY A 127 -4.77 -13.85 8.44
N MET A 128 -4.41 -15.14 8.32
CA MET A 128 -3.73 -15.65 7.13
C MET A 128 -4.65 -15.74 5.90
N ASN A 129 -5.93 -16.07 6.10
CA ASN A 129 -6.92 -16.04 5.02
C ASN A 129 -7.07 -14.61 4.49
N HIS A 130 -7.17 -13.63 5.39
CA HIS A 130 -7.24 -12.21 5.02
C HIS A 130 -6.02 -11.77 4.19
N LEU A 131 -4.80 -12.09 4.64
CA LEU A 131 -3.58 -11.78 3.89
C LEU A 131 -3.54 -12.50 2.52
N SER A 132 -3.97 -13.76 2.47
CA SER A 132 -4.06 -14.51 1.21
C SER A 132 -5.03 -13.87 0.22
N ASP A 133 -6.20 -13.41 0.69
CA ASP A 133 -7.19 -12.74 -0.16
C ASP A 133 -6.65 -11.41 -0.70
N LEU A 134 -5.94 -10.64 0.12
CA LEU A 134 -5.25 -9.42 -0.33
C LEU A 134 -4.15 -9.72 -1.36
N ALA A 135 -3.35 -10.77 -1.14
CA ALA A 135 -2.31 -11.19 -2.09
C ALA A 135 -2.92 -11.61 -3.45
N GLU A 136 -4.02 -12.36 -3.43
CA GLU A 136 -4.75 -12.75 -4.64
C GLU A 136 -5.24 -11.50 -5.40
N ALA A 137 -5.83 -10.55 -4.68
CA ALA A 137 -6.30 -9.28 -5.22
C ALA A 137 -5.17 -8.43 -5.82
N GLY A 138 -3.94 -8.53 -5.31
CA GLY A 138 -2.77 -7.84 -5.87
C GLY A 138 -1.95 -7.02 -4.88
N LEU A 139 -2.18 -7.19 -3.58
CA LEU A 139 -1.19 -6.79 -2.59
C LEU A 139 0.11 -7.56 -2.87
N SER A 140 1.24 -6.87 -2.75
CA SER A 140 2.53 -7.47 -3.11
C SER A 140 3.46 -7.63 -1.93
N PHE A 141 3.41 -6.80 -0.87
CA PHE A 141 4.36 -6.89 0.25
C PHE A 141 3.69 -6.66 1.61
N VAL A 142 4.21 -7.32 2.64
CA VAL A 142 3.93 -6.99 4.05
C VAL A 142 5.12 -6.23 4.62
N HIS A 143 4.88 -5.01 5.09
CA HIS A 143 5.84 -4.25 5.91
C HIS A 143 5.59 -4.60 7.37
N LEU A 144 6.53 -5.29 7.99
CA LEU A 144 6.48 -5.56 9.41
C LEU A 144 7.09 -4.41 10.21
N LEU A 145 6.34 -3.90 11.19
CA LEU A 145 6.87 -3.05 12.28
C LEU A 145 8.12 -3.72 12.93
N PRO A 146 8.92 -3.00 13.73
CA PRO A 146 10.18 -3.50 14.26
C PRO A 146 10.16 -4.97 14.73
N THR A 147 10.96 -5.80 14.06
CA THR A 147 11.12 -7.23 14.36
C THR A 147 12.56 -7.62 14.69
N PHE A 148 13.46 -6.64 14.76
CA PHE A 148 14.77 -6.78 15.41
C PHE A 148 14.62 -6.71 16.94
N ASP A 149 15.65 -7.08 17.70
CA ASP A 149 15.64 -7.08 19.17
C ASP A 149 15.43 -5.69 19.78
N ILE A 150 14.32 -5.54 20.51
CA ILE A 150 13.88 -4.29 21.12
C ILE A 150 14.09 -4.30 22.64
N ALA A 151 14.11 -3.11 23.24
CA ALA A 151 14.40 -2.95 24.66
C ALA A 151 13.17 -3.04 25.59
N THR A 152 11.98 -2.83 25.05
CA THR A 152 10.78 -2.38 25.77
C THR A 152 9.74 -3.46 26.07
N ILE A 153 9.95 -4.69 25.58
CA ILE A 153 9.15 -5.85 26.00
C ILE A 153 10.05 -6.80 26.79
N ASN A 154 9.56 -7.28 27.93
CA ASN A 154 10.23 -8.35 28.65
C ASN A 154 10.01 -9.68 27.90
N GLU A 155 11.06 -10.33 27.44
CA GLU A 155 10.96 -11.58 26.68
C GLU A 155 10.50 -12.78 27.56
N ASP A 156 10.53 -12.68 28.89
CA ASP A 156 9.97 -13.72 29.78
C ASP A 156 8.44 -13.59 29.86
N LYS A 157 7.75 -14.31 28.97
CA LYS A 157 6.28 -14.34 28.87
C LYS A 157 5.56 -14.69 30.16
N SER A 158 6.22 -15.39 31.10
CA SER A 158 5.61 -15.73 32.39
C SER A 158 5.43 -14.52 33.32
N THR A 159 6.07 -13.39 32.98
CA THR A 159 5.99 -12.13 33.74
C THR A 159 4.94 -11.17 33.20
N TRP A 160 4.38 -11.46 32.03
CA TRP A 160 3.42 -10.58 31.36
C TRP A 160 2.14 -10.39 32.16
N GLN A 161 1.67 -9.15 32.18
CA GLN A 161 0.42 -8.75 32.81
C GLN A 161 -0.38 -7.90 31.84
N SER A 162 -1.66 -8.21 31.68
CA SER A 162 -2.58 -7.44 30.85
C SER A 162 -3.91 -7.31 31.60
N PRO A 163 -4.67 -6.23 31.37
CA PRO A 163 -6.02 -6.12 31.91
C PRO A 163 -6.91 -7.23 31.35
N ASP A 164 -7.92 -7.66 32.13
CA ASP A 164 -8.92 -8.63 31.68
C ASP A 164 -9.86 -7.96 30.66
N PRO A 165 -9.86 -8.36 29.37
CA PRO A 165 -10.72 -7.76 28.36
C PRO A 165 -12.20 -7.78 28.75
N ALA A 166 -12.67 -8.84 29.41
CA ALA A 166 -14.05 -8.96 29.85
C ALA A 166 -14.41 -7.95 30.95
N GLU A 167 -13.44 -7.46 31.73
CA GLU A 167 -13.64 -6.35 32.65
C GLU A 167 -13.73 -5.02 31.89
N LEU A 168 -12.82 -4.80 30.93
CA LEU A 168 -12.75 -3.58 30.14
C LEU A 168 -14.04 -3.32 29.34
N GLU A 169 -14.63 -4.37 28.78
CA GLU A 169 -15.92 -4.34 28.06
C GLU A 169 -17.10 -3.86 28.93
N THR A 170 -16.98 -3.91 30.27
CA THR A 170 -18.06 -3.45 31.16
C THR A 170 -18.11 -1.93 31.34
N TYR A 171 -17.03 -1.24 30.97
CA TYR A 171 -16.91 0.21 31.10
C TYR A 171 -17.59 0.94 29.93
N PRO A 172 -18.11 2.18 30.13
CA PRO A 172 -18.67 2.98 29.05
C PRO A 172 -17.66 3.23 27.92
N SER A 173 -18.14 3.37 26.69
CA SER A 173 -17.31 3.58 25.48
C SER A 173 -16.45 4.84 25.50
N ASP A 174 -16.83 5.81 26.34
CA ASP A 174 -16.20 7.13 26.49
C ASP A 174 -15.50 7.30 27.85
N SER A 175 -15.24 6.19 28.56
CA SER A 175 -14.70 6.23 29.93
C SER A 175 -13.18 6.21 29.98
N GLU A 176 -12.61 6.76 31.06
CA GLU A 176 -11.17 6.75 31.34
C GLU A 176 -10.70 5.41 31.96
N GLN A 177 -11.63 4.53 32.36
CA GLN A 177 -11.30 3.32 33.11
C GLN A 177 -10.54 2.30 32.27
N GLN A 178 -10.87 2.15 30.98
CA GLN A 178 -10.17 1.22 30.09
C GLN A 178 -8.70 1.59 29.96
N GLN A 179 -8.43 2.84 29.59
CA GLN A 179 -7.04 3.29 29.45
C GLN A 179 -6.27 3.30 30.77
N ALA A 180 -6.92 3.59 31.90
CA ALA A 180 -6.24 3.54 33.20
C ALA A 180 -5.79 2.11 33.54
N ALA A 181 -6.57 1.10 33.15
CA ALA A 181 -6.21 -0.31 33.34
C ALA A 181 -5.08 -0.74 32.39
N VAL A 182 -5.12 -0.31 31.13
CA VAL A 182 -4.06 -0.56 30.13
C VAL A 182 -2.75 0.12 30.54
N GLU A 183 -2.78 1.41 30.90
CA GLU A 183 -1.60 2.19 31.31
C GLU A 183 -0.98 1.64 32.61
N ALA A 184 -1.78 1.01 33.48
CA ALA A 184 -1.26 0.37 34.69
C ALA A 184 -0.40 -0.87 34.40
N THR A 185 -0.51 -1.47 33.21
CA THR A 185 0.25 -2.65 32.81
C THR A 185 1.13 -2.46 31.58
N SER A 186 1.18 -1.27 30.96
CA SER A 186 1.89 -1.06 29.70
C SER A 186 3.38 -1.42 29.74
N GLU A 187 4.04 -1.25 30.89
CA GLU A 187 5.46 -1.63 31.08
C GLU A 187 5.65 -3.12 31.43
N LEU A 188 4.55 -3.87 31.54
CA LEU A 188 4.51 -5.26 31.99
C LEU A 188 3.78 -6.18 31.01
N ASP A 189 3.14 -5.63 29.98
CA ASP A 189 2.42 -6.42 28.99
C ASP A 189 3.37 -6.90 27.88
N ALA A 190 2.79 -7.40 26.81
CA ALA A 190 3.49 -7.98 25.69
C ALA A 190 3.51 -7.06 24.46
N PHE A 191 3.22 -5.76 24.64
CA PHE A 191 2.94 -4.85 23.55
C PHE A 191 3.90 -3.65 23.56
N ASN A 192 4.58 -3.47 22.45
CA ASN A 192 5.19 -2.21 22.05
C ASN A 192 5.31 -2.22 20.52
N TRP A 193 5.27 -1.08 19.85
CA TRP A 193 5.61 -1.03 18.42
C TRP A 193 7.07 -1.44 18.14
N GLY A 194 7.97 -1.20 19.09
CA GLY A 194 9.35 -1.67 19.02
C GLY A 194 10.34 -0.69 18.38
N TYR A 195 10.00 0.59 18.28
CA TYR A 195 10.93 1.66 17.87
C TYR A 195 11.95 1.99 18.98
N ASP A 196 12.50 0.96 19.63
CA ASP A 196 13.40 1.03 20.79
C ASP A 196 14.58 0.06 20.61
N PRO A 197 15.51 0.32 19.68
CA PRO A 197 16.51 -0.67 19.28
C PRO A 197 17.47 -1.03 20.41
N LEU A 198 17.65 -2.34 20.61
CA LEU A 198 18.67 -2.91 21.47
C LEU A 198 19.75 -3.61 20.64
N HIS A 199 19.41 -4.62 19.83
CA HIS A 199 20.33 -5.21 18.84
C HIS A 199 19.72 -5.22 17.44
N TYR A 200 20.37 -4.52 16.51
CA TYR A 200 19.84 -4.33 15.15
C TYR A 200 19.79 -5.59 14.27
N THR A 201 20.51 -6.66 14.60
CA THR A 201 20.73 -7.81 13.69
C THR A 201 20.30 -9.16 14.30
N THR A 202 19.46 -9.14 15.33
CA THR A 202 18.86 -10.34 15.92
C THR A 202 17.34 -10.19 15.90
N PRO A 203 16.56 -11.23 15.54
CA PRO A 203 15.10 -11.19 15.67
C PRO A 203 14.64 -10.93 17.11
N GLU A 204 13.51 -10.27 17.27
CA GLU A 204 12.90 -10.01 18.58
C GLU A 204 12.52 -11.32 19.29
N GLY A 205 12.86 -11.44 20.57
CA GLY A 205 12.61 -12.68 21.32
C GLY A 205 11.20 -12.81 21.87
N SER A 206 10.50 -11.71 22.18
CA SER A 206 9.11 -11.76 22.65
C SER A 206 8.14 -12.33 21.59
N TYR A 207 8.45 -12.13 20.31
CA TYR A 207 7.72 -12.73 19.19
C TYR A 207 8.13 -14.18 18.87
N SER A 208 9.09 -14.76 19.60
CA SER A 208 9.45 -16.18 19.50
C SER A 208 8.65 -17.02 20.51
N THR A 209 8.37 -18.28 20.21
CA THR A 209 7.78 -19.21 21.20
C THR A 209 8.77 -19.55 22.32
N ASN A 210 10.07 -19.47 22.03
CA ASN A 210 11.14 -19.57 23.02
C ASN A 210 12.21 -18.49 22.76
N PRO A 211 12.33 -17.49 23.64
CA PRO A 211 13.31 -16.42 23.46
C PRO A 211 14.75 -16.87 23.75
N ASP A 212 15.01 -17.99 24.45
CA ASP A 212 16.39 -18.37 24.76
C ASP A 212 17.09 -19.04 23.57
N GLY A 213 17.98 -18.29 22.90
CA GLY A 213 18.84 -18.78 21.85
C GLY A 213 18.18 -18.79 20.47
N THR A 214 18.49 -19.80 19.66
CA THR A 214 18.29 -19.77 18.20
C THR A 214 16.86 -20.04 17.71
N THR A 215 15.89 -20.31 18.59
CA THR A 215 14.50 -20.56 18.16
C THR A 215 13.95 -19.37 17.37
N ARG A 216 14.21 -18.14 17.85
CA ARG A 216 13.80 -16.89 17.18
C ARG A 216 14.32 -16.76 15.74
N VAL A 217 15.50 -17.31 15.46
CA VAL A 217 16.10 -17.31 14.11
C VAL A 217 15.31 -18.21 13.18
N VAL A 218 14.94 -19.41 13.65
CA VAL A 218 14.17 -20.38 12.87
C VAL A 218 12.75 -19.85 12.62
N GLU A 219 12.07 -19.38 13.67
CA GLU A 219 10.69 -18.93 13.55
C GLU A 219 10.55 -17.68 12.68
N PHE A 220 11.51 -16.75 12.72
CA PHE A 220 11.55 -15.62 11.79
C PHE A 220 11.69 -16.11 10.34
N ARG A 221 12.59 -17.06 10.07
CA ARG A 221 12.75 -17.64 8.72
C ARG A 221 11.48 -18.39 8.27
N GLU A 222 10.81 -19.10 9.18
CA GLU A 222 9.52 -19.75 8.89
C GLU A 222 8.43 -18.73 8.55
N MET A 223 8.34 -17.60 9.26
CA MET A 223 7.43 -16.50 8.92
C MET A 223 7.73 -15.95 7.53
N VAL A 224 8.98 -15.60 7.24
CA VAL A 224 9.37 -15.07 5.92
C VAL A 224 9.08 -16.07 4.82
N GLN A 225 9.35 -17.36 5.03
CA GLN A 225 9.04 -18.41 4.06
C GLN A 225 7.53 -18.50 3.82
N SER A 226 6.72 -18.55 4.89
CA SER A 226 5.26 -18.66 4.79
C SER A 226 4.66 -17.47 4.04
N LEU A 227 5.07 -16.25 4.37
CA LEU A 227 4.60 -15.03 3.69
C LEU A 227 5.00 -15.02 2.21
N ASN A 228 6.23 -15.43 1.87
CA ASN A 228 6.64 -15.60 0.47
C ASN A 228 5.80 -16.66 -0.26
N ASP A 229 5.48 -17.78 0.38
CA ASP A 229 4.64 -18.85 -0.19
C ASP A 229 3.19 -18.37 -0.40
N THR A 230 2.68 -17.44 0.42
CA THR A 230 1.39 -16.73 0.24
C THR A 230 1.44 -15.67 -0.86
N GLY A 231 2.62 -15.31 -1.36
CA GLY A 231 2.79 -14.27 -2.39
C GLY A 231 3.09 -12.87 -1.85
N LEU A 232 3.48 -12.76 -0.57
CA LEU A 232 3.73 -11.50 0.14
C LEU A 232 5.17 -11.49 0.69
N PRO A 233 6.18 -11.09 -0.08
CA PRO A 233 7.54 -10.90 0.43
C PRO A 233 7.56 -9.82 1.54
N VAL A 234 8.62 -9.85 2.34
CA VAL A 234 8.66 -9.11 3.62
C VAL A 234 9.51 -7.86 3.50
N VAL A 235 8.92 -6.71 3.83
CA VAL A 235 9.66 -5.49 4.18
C VAL A 235 9.84 -5.43 5.69
N MET A 236 11.03 -5.04 6.14
CA MET A 236 11.32 -4.84 7.56
C MET A 236 11.46 -3.35 7.88
N ASP A 237 10.79 -2.90 8.94
CA ASP A 237 11.07 -1.58 9.53
C ASP A 237 12.42 -1.61 10.23
N VAL A 238 13.29 -0.65 9.89
CA VAL A 238 14.64 -0.54 10.45
C VAL A 238 14.86 0.83 11.06
N VAL A 239 15.39 0.82 12.29
CA VAL A 239 15.44 2.02 13.15
C VAL A 239 16.89 2.37 13.49
N TYR A 240 17.70 2.65 12.47
CA TYR A 240 19.13 2.94 12.68
C TYR A 240 19.39 4.37 13.19
N ASN A 241 18.38 5.24 13.21
CA ASN A 241 18.53 6.67 13.53
C ASN A 241 18.76 6.94 15.04
N HIS A 242 18.44 5.99 15.91
CA HIS A 242 18.69 6.08 17.36
C HIS A 242 18.89 4.69 17.99
N THR A 243 19.30 4.69 19.26
CA THR A 243 19.23 3.51 20.16
C THR A 243 18.28 3.80 21.31
N ASN A 244 17.73 2.77 21.95
CA ASN A 244 16.89 2.94 23.14
C ASN A 244 17.59 3.71 24.28
N ALA A 245 18.89 3.47 24.51
CA ALA A 245 19.64 4.16 25.56
C ALA A 245 21.12 4.33 25.21
N SER A 246 21.76 5.32 25.85
CA SER A 246 23.18 5.63 25.74
C SER A 246 23.85 5.72 27.12
N GLY A 247 25.13 6.09 27.17
CA GLY A 247 25.92 6.20 28.39
C GLY A 247 26.10 4.84 29.08
N GLN A 248 26.02 4.87 30.42
CA GLN A 248 26.16 3.68 31.28
C GLN A 248 24.81 3.04 31.66
N SER A 249 23.74 3.32 30.92
CA SER A 249 22.46 2.63 31.10
C SER A 249 22.64 1.11 30.89
N ASP A 250 21.91 0.30 31.64
CA ASP A 250 21.91 -1.16 31.45
C ASP A 250 21.33 -1.59 30.10
N LYS A 251 20.59 -0.70 29.41
CA LYS A 251 20.06 -0.88 28.06
C LYS A 251 20.91 -0.18 26.98
N SER A 252 22.10 0.32 27.32
CA SER A 252 23.08 0.88 26.38
C SER A 252 24.09 -0.21 26.01
N ILE A 253 24.36 -0.38 24.71
CA ILE A 253 25.36 -1.34 24.20
C ILE A 253 26.52 -0.59 23.58
N LEU A 254 26.24 0.14 22.50
CA LEU A 254 27.25 0.83 21.69
C LEU A 254 28.09 1.81 22.54
N ASP A 255 27.44 2.61 23.38
CA ASP A 255 28.10 3.65 24.19
C ASP A 255 28.85 3.09 25.40
N ARG A 256 28.56 1.84 25.82
CA ARG A 256 29.34 1.15 26.85
C ARG A 256 30.62 0.52 26.32
N ILE A 257 30.70 0.31 25.00
CA ILE A 257 31.88 -0.24 24.32
C ILE A 257 32.78 0.89 23.80
N VAL A 258 32.22 1.86 23.09
CA VAL A 258 32.96 3.02 22.56
C VAL A 258 32.22 4.32 22.90
N PRO A 259 32.41 4.85 24.13
CA PRO A 259 31.68 6.01 24.62
C PRO A 259 31.85 7.25 23.73
N GLY A 260 30.73 7.88 23.38
CA GLY A 260 30.66 9.12 22.59
C GLY A 260 30.96 8.95 21.09
N TYR A 261 31.08 7.72 20.59
CA TYR A 261 31.33 7.47 19.16
C TYR A 261 30.05 7.19 18.38
N TYR A 262 29.20 6.27 18.82
CA TYR A 262 28.05 5.83 18.02
C TYR A 262 26.87 6.81 18.05
N HIS A 263 26.89 7.78 18.97
CA HIS A 263 25.83 8.76 19.14
C HIS A 263 26.23 10.13 18.62
N ARG A 264 25.24 10.86 18.10
CA ARG A 264 25.42 12.25 17.72
C ARG A 264 25.42 13.12 18.96
N LEU A 265 26.44 13.96 19.09
CA LEU A 265 26.61 14.84 20.24
C LEU A 265 26.38 16.31 19.86
N ASP A 266 25.82 17.07 20.77
CA ASP A 266 25.72 18.52 20.66
C ASP A 266 27.08 19.21 20.97
N GLY A 267 27.08 20.55 20.98
CA GLY A 267 28.29 21.34 21.24
C GLY A 267 28.86 21.19 22.65
N ASP A 268 28.06 20.72 23.61
CA ASP A 268 28.44 20.47 25.00
C ASP A 268 28.80 18.99 25.25
N GLY A 269 28.71 18.15 24.21
CA GLY A 269 29.01 16.72 24.29
C GLY A 269 27.85 15.88 24.83
N VAL A 270 26.64 16.42 24.86
CA VAL A 270 25.42 15.71 25.26
C VAL A 270 24.83 15.00 24.05
N VAL A 271 24.33 13.77 24.25
CA VAL A 271 23.67 13.01 23.19
C VAL A 271 22.41 13.74 22.71
N ALA A 272 22.30 13.95 21.40
CA ALA A 272 21.11 14.52 20.78
C ALA A 272 19.94 13.53 20.87
N THR A 273 18.72 14.05 21.10
CA THR A 273 17.52 13.23 21.29
C THR A 273 16.31 13.72 20.49
N SER A 274 16.55 14.29 19.32
CA SER A 274 15.47 14.84 18.49
C SER A 274 14.55 13.75 17.94
N THR A 275 15.04 12.51 17.79
CA THR A 275 14.27 11.38 17.24
C THR A 275 13.20 10.88 18.20
N CYS A 276 13.50 10.91 19.51
CA CYS A 276 12.73 10.48 20.70
C CYS A 276 13.72 9.99 21.77
N CYS A 277 14.78 9.32 21.31
CA CYS A 277 15.73 8.53 22.08
C CYS A 277 17.19 8.95 21.76
N ALA A 278 18.19 8.12 22.02
CA ALA A 278 19.60 8.49 21.85
C ALA A 278 20.03 8.41 20.37
N ASN A 279 20.05 9.56 19.67
CA ASN A 279 20.36 9.63 18.23
C ASN A 279 21.71 8.99 17.90
N THR A 280 21.77 8.17 16.86
CA THR A 280 23.01 7.61 16.34
C THR A 280 23.70 8.61 15.41
N ALA A 281 25.00 8.42 15.20
CA ALA A 281 25.81 9.19 14.27
C ALA A 281 26.21 8.32 13.07
N THR A 282 25.29 8.04 12.14
CA THR A 282 25.57 7.24 10.92
C THR A 282 26.57 7.90 9.97
N GLU A 283 26.85 9.20 10.13
CA GLU A 283 27.98 9.87 9.50
C GLU A 283 29.36 9.37 9.99
N HIS A 284 29.40 8.64 11.12
CA HIS A 284 30.60 7.99 11.60
C HIS A 284 30.78 6.62 10.95
N ARG A 285 31.99 6.38 10.41
CA ARG A 285 32.32 5.20 9.59
C ARG A 285 31.90 3.85 10.20
N MET A 286 32.07 3.64 11.50
CA MET A 286 31.74 2.34 12.10
C MET A 286 30.25 2.20 12.45
N MET A 287 29.51 3.31 12.58
CA MET A 287 28.05 3.25 12.69
C MET A 287 27.42 3.01 11.30
N GLU A 288 27.89 3.70 10.26
CA GLU A 288 27.53 3.40 8.86
C GLU A 288 27.76 1.93 8.54
N ARG A 289 28.96 1.42 8.87
CA ARG A 289 29.29 0.02 8.65
C ARG A 289 28.36 -0.92 9.40
N LEU A 290 28.07 -0.65 10.68
CA LEU A 290 27.16 -1.48 11.46
C LEU A 290 25.76 -1.54 10.82
N MET A 291 25.26 -0.41 10.34
CA MET A 291 23.99 -0.33 9.63
C MET A 291 24.02 -1.16 8.34
N ILE A 292 25.03 -0.98 7.49
CA ILE A 292 25.15 -1.74 6.23
C ILE A 292 25.33 -3.25 6.48
N ASP A 293 26.20 -3.64 7.41
CA ASP A 293 26.46 -5.06 7.73
C ASP A 293 25.18 -5.72 8.29
N SER A 294 24.38 -4.98 9.08
CA SER A 294 23.08 -5.44 9.58
C SER A 294 22.06 -5.65 8.46
N ILE A 295 21.87 -4.65 7.59
CA ILE A 295 20.97 -4.73 6.42
C ILE A 295 21.32 -5.90 5.50
N VAL A 296 22.62 -6.07 5.18
CA VAL A 296 23.09 -7.18 4.34
C VAL A 296 22.81 -8.52 5.01
N THR A 297 22.91 -8.61 6.34
CA THR A 297 22.57 -9.83 7.08
C THR A 297 21.08 -10.15 6.97
N TRP A 298 20.19 -9.16 7.14
CA TRP A 298 18.75 -9.35 6.96
C TRP A 298 18.38 -9.77 5.54
N ALA A 299 18.94 -9.10 4.54
CA ALA A 299 18.72 -9.42 3.14
C ALA A 299 19.20 -10.84 2.79
N LYS A 300 20.39 -11.22 3.23
CA LYS A 300 21.03 -12.49 2.84
C LYS A 300 20.58 -13.67 3.68
N GLU A 301 20.66 -13.55 5.00
CA GLU A 301 20.48 -14.68 5.93
C GLU A 301 19.01 -14.92 6.28
N TYR A 302 18.19 -13.87 6.18
CA TYR A 302 16.75 -13.91 6.47
C TYR A 302 15.89 -13.64 5.24
N LYS A 303 16.49 -13.44 4.06
CA LYS A 303 15.82 -13.26 2.77
C LYS A 303 14.82 -12.09 2.73
N VAL A 304 14.94 -11.10 3.62
CA VAL A 304 14.12 -9.88 3.62
C VAL A 304 14.16 -9.19 2.25
N ASP A 305 13.02 -8.67 1.81
CA ASP A 305 12.75 -8.21 0.44
C ASP A 305 12.70 -6.68 0.29
N GLY A 306 12.68 -5.96 1.41
CA GLY A 306 12.81 -4.51 1.42
C GLY A 306 13.02 -3.96 2.81
N PHE A 307 13.35 -2.67 2.87
CA PHE A 307 13.62 -1.98 4.13
C PHE A 307 12.95 -0.61 4.15
N ARG A 308 12.16 -0.37 5.20
CA ARG A 308 11.62 0.94 5.55
C ARG A 308 12.53 1.58 6.60
N PHE A 309 13.12 2.71 6.28
CA PHE A 309 13.97 3.46 7.19
C PHE A 309 13.15 4.44 8.02
N ASP A 310 13.05 4.15 9.31
CA ASP A 310 12.53 5.06 10.31
C ASP A 310 13.38 6.33 10.37
N LEU A 311 12.71 7.49 10.38
CA LEU A 311 13.33 8.83 10.39
C LEU A 311 14.55 8.93 9.46
N MET A 312 14.40 8.50 8.20
CA MET A 312 15.47 8.45 7.19
C MET A 312 16.23 9.78 7.04
N GLY A 313 15.57 10.92 7.29
CA GLY A 313 16.20 12.24 7.32
C GLY A 313 17.38 12.38 8.29
N HIS A 314 17.47 11.54 9.33
CA HIS A 314 18.59 11.51 10.29
C HIS A 314 19.81 10.72 9.81
N HIS A 315 19.76 10.20 8.58
CA HIS A 315 20.87 9.61 7.85
C HIS A 315 21.35 10.54 6.73
N SER A 316 22.62 10.43 6.35
CA SER A 316 23.12 11.18 5.20
C SER A 316 22.69 10.55 3.87
N LEU A 317 22.54 11.37 2.83
CA LEU A 317 22.32 10.91 1.47
C LEU A 317 23.39 9.89 1.02
N ALA A 318 24.63 10.12 1.45
CA ALA A 318 25.76 9.23 1.17
C ALA A 318 25.61 7.86 1.84
N ASN A 319 25.05 7.80 3.06
CA ASN A 319 24.77 6.54 3.73
C ASN A 319 23.73 5.73 2.93
N MET A 320 22.66 6.37 2.46
CA MET A 320 21.61 5.68 1.70
C MET A 320 22.12 5.17 0.35
N GLN A 321 23.00 5.93 -0.32
CA GLN A 321 23.70 5.46 -1.52
C GLN A 321 24.61 4.25 -1.23
N ALA A 322 25.28 4.23 -0.09
CA ALA A 322 26.12 3.11 0.33
C ALA A 322 25.30 1.85 0.65
N VAL A 323 24.13 2.01 1.30
CA VAL A 323 23.16 0.93 1.52
C VAL A 323 22.67 0.36 0.19
N ARG A 324 22.20 1.21 -0.73
CA ARG A 324 21.75 0.79 -2.07
C ARG A 324 22.84 0.00 -2.80
N SER A 325 24.06 0.53 -2.81
CA SER A 325 25.22 -0.12 -3.43
C SER A 325 25.57 -1.48 -2.79
N ALA A 326 25.43 -1.61 -1.48
CA ALA A 326 25.70 -2.87 -0.78
C ALA A 326 24.65 -3.93 -1.12
N LEU A 327 23.36 -3.55 -1.16
CA LEU A 327 22.28 -4.44 -1.59
C LEU A 327 22.46 -4.87 -3.05
N ASP A 328 22.72 -3.93 -3.97
CA ASP A 328 22.92 -4.24 -5.41
C ASP A 328 24.08 -5.21 -5.68
N SER A 329 24.99 -5.38 -4.72
CA SER A 329 26.09 -6.34 -4.81
C SER A 329 25.70 -7.78 -4.50
N LEU A 330 24.53 -8.01 -3.89
CA LEU A 330 24.01 -9.33 -3.57
C LEU A 330 23.40 -9.98 -4.81
N THR A 331 23.79 -11.22 -5.08
CA THR A 331 23.33 -11.96 -6.27
C THR A 331 22.78 -13.33 -5.92
N MET A 332 21.85 -13.83 -6.74
CA MET A 332 21.31 -15.19 -6.57
C MET A 332 22.40 -16.27 -6.53
N GLU A 333 23.50 -16.10 -7.27
CA GLU A 333 24.60 -17.08 -7.33
C GLU A 333 25.47 -17.07 -6.05
N ALA A 334 25.84 -15.89 -5.55
CA ALA A 334 26.77 -15.77 -4.42
C ALA A 334 26.08 -15.76 -3.05
N ASP A 335 24.87 -15.21 -2.98
CA ASP A 335 24.19 -14.86 -1.73
C ASP A 335 22.80 -15.50 -1.61
N GLY A 336 22.26 -16.08 -2.68
CA GLY A 336 20.95 -16.73 -2.68
C GLY A 336 19.75 -15.75 -2.70
N VAL A 337 20.02 -14.47 -2.95
CA VAL A 337 19.03 -13.39 -3.10
C VAL A 337 19.44 -12.43 -4.22
N ASP A 338 18.47 -11.89 -4.95
CA ASP A 338 18.70 -10.81 -5.92
C ASP A 338 18.58 -9.46 -5.21
N GLY A 339 19.72 -8.85 -4.90
CA GLY A 339 19.74 -7.59 -4.19
C GLY A 339 19.23 -6.40 -5.01
N SER A 340 19.23 -6.51 -6.34
CA SER A 340 18.74 -5.46 -7.23
C SER A 340 17.22 -5.29 -7.14
N MET A 341 16.50 -6.31 -6.65
CA MET A 341 15.05 -6.32 -6.45
C MET A 341 14.64 -6.04 -5.00
N ILE A 342 15.58 -5.66 -4.12
CA ILE A 342 15.27 -5.28 -2.73
C ILE A 342 14.85 -3.82 -2.71
N TYR A 343 13.61 -3.54 -2.31
CA TYR A 343 13.07 -2.19 -2.33
C TYR A 343 13.48 -1.38 -1.08
N LEU A 344 13.77 -0.08 -1.26
CA LEU A 344 14.19 0.82 -0.19
C LEU A 344 13.28 2.05 -0.13
N TYR A 345 12.80 2.38 1.06
CA TYR A 345 12.07 3.61 1.29
C TYR A 345 12.19 4.07 2.75
N GLY A 346 11.68 5.25 3.08
CA GLY A 346 11.68 5.71 4.47
C GLY A 346 11.08 7.09 4.70
N GLU A 347 11.27 7.57 5.91
CA GLU A 347 10.74 8.85 6.38
C GLU A 347 11.72 10.01 6.14
N GLY A 348 11.63 10.64 4.98
CA GLY A 348 12.50 11.74 4.58
C GLY A 348 12.22 13.10 5.24
N TRP A 349 11.81 13.13 6.52
CA TRP A 349 11.44 14.34 7.26
C TRP A 349 12.67 15.22 7.57
N ASN A 350 12.50 16.56 7.56
CA ASN A 350 13.58 17.52 7.82
C ASN A 350 13.40 18.19 9.20
N PHE A 351 14.06 17.67 10.24
CA PHE A 351 13.97 18.23 11.60
C PHE A 351 15.16 17.83 12.50
N GLY A 352 15.18 18.36 13.73
CA GLY A 352 16.20 18.04 14.73
C GLY A 352 17.55 18.73 14.47
N GLU A 353 18.63 18.14 14.99
CA GLU A 353 19.99 18.68 14.92
C GLU A 353 20.67 18.52 13.57
N VAL A 354 20.06 17.74 12.67
CA VAL A 354 20.53 17.48 11.30
C VAL A 354 19.84 18.36 10.27
N ALA A 355 18.74 19.02 10.66
CA ALA A 355 17.86 19.79 9.79
C ALA A 355 18.62 20.80 8.92
N ASP A 356 18.08 21.05 7.72
CA ASP A 356 18.66 21.95 6.72
C ASP A 356 20.13 21.64 6.41
N ASP A 357 20.45 20.35 6.41
CA ASP A 357 21.76 19.78 6.12
C ASP A 357 22.88 20.28 7.06
N ALA A 358 22.52 20.61 8.30
CA ALA A 358 23.42 21.24 9.27
C ALA A 358 24.66 20.39 9.62
N ARG A 359 24.55 19.06 9.46
CA ARG A 359 25.64 18.10 9.78
C ARG A 359 26.20 17.42 8.53
N PHE A 360 25.33 17.08 7.60
CA PHE A 360 25.58 16.40 6.34
C PHE A 360 24.37 16.67 5.42
N ILE A 361 24.50 16.37 4.12
CA ILE A 361 23.33 16.36 3.23
C ILE A 361 22.43 15.22 3.69
N GLN A 362 21.26 15.55 4.23
CA GLN A 362 20.30 14.58 4.77
C GLN A 362 19.65 13.78 3.65
N ALA A 363 19.19 12.56 3.96
CA ALA A 363 18.30 11.79 3.10
C ALA A 363 16.83 12.24 3.27
N THR A 364 16.55 13.52 3.01
CA THR A 364 15.18 14.07 3.03
C THR A 364 14.44 13.77 1.72
N GLN A 365 13.12 13.95 1.72
CA GLN A 365 12.25 13.86 0.53
C GLN A 365 12.82 14.58 -0.70
N LEU A 366 13.35 15.80 -0.51
CA LEU A 366 13.92 16.61 -1.61
C LEU A 366 15.31 16.14 -2.04
N ASN A 367 16.11 15.61 -1.12
CA ASN A 367 17.51 15.27 -1.38
C ASN A 367 17.68 13.87 -2.00
N VAL A 368 16.75 12.94 -1.74
CA VAL A 368 16.84 11.55 -2.24
C VAL A 368 16.37 11.37 -3.69
N GLY A 369 15.71 12.37 -4.27
CA GLY A 369 15.20 12.31 -5.63
C GLY A 369 16.29 11.92 -6.65
N GLY A 370 15.95 10.98 -7.54
CA GLY A 370 16.82 10.36 -8.53
C GLY A 370 17.68 9.20 -8.01
N LEU A 371 17.53 8.77 -6.75
CA LEU A 371 18.19 7.58 -6.22
C LEU A 371 17.32 6.32 -6.30
N GLY A 372 16.04 6.46 -6.65
CA GLY A 372 15.11 5.34 -6.65
C GLY A 372 14.79 4.82 -5.25
N ILE A 373 14.92 5.68 -4.22
CA ILE A 373 14.56 5.37 -2.83
C ILE A 373 13.26 6.08 -2.51
N GLY A 374 12.25 5.32 -2.09
CA GLY A 374 10.93 5.84 -1.74
C GLY A 374 10.94 6.76 -0.51
N THR A 375 10.06 7.77 -0.52
CA THR A 375 9.70 8.50 0.70
C THR A 375 8.20 8.63 0.86
N PHE A 376 7.72 8.55 2.10
CA PHE A 376 6.34 8.85 2.43
C PHE A 376 5.93 10.25 1.95
N SER A 377 4.82 10.32 1.21
CA SER A 377 4.22 11.58 0.78
C SER A 377 3.10 12.01 1.74
N ASP A 378 3.46 12.90 2.66
CA ASP A 378 2.59 13.64 3.57
C ASP A 378 1.61 14.60 2.85
N ARG A 379 1.92 15.00 1.60
CA ARG A 379 1.10 15.92 0.80
C ARG A 379 -0.28 15.34 0.51
N LEU A 380 -0.32 14.18 -0.15
CA LEU A 380 -1.57 13.51 -0.49
C LEU A 380 -2.28 13.05 0.78
N ARG A 381 -1.54 12.53 1.76
CA ARG A 381 -2.08 12.13 3.06
C ARG A 381 -2.93 13.24 3.68
N ASP A 382 -2.37 14.43 3.81
CA ASP A 382 -3.02 15.56 4.48
C ASP A 382 -4.16 16.14 3.64
N ALA A 383 -4.00 16.24 2.32
CA ALA A 383 -5.07 16.70 1.43
C ALA A 383 -6.29 15.76 1.45
N VAL A 384 -6.06 14.44 1.55
CA VAL A 384 -7.13 13.44 1.62
C VAL A 384 -7.80 13.44 3.01
N ARG A 385 -7.01 13.32 4.08
CA ARG A 385 -7.51 13.25 5.47
C ARG A 385 -8.07 14.58 5.98
N GLY A 386 -7.46 15.70 5.58
CA GLY A 386 -7.73 17.04 6.11
C GLY A 386 -6.88 17.37 7.33
N GLY A 387 -6.24 18.55 7.30
CA GLY A 387 -5.39 19.03 8.39
C GLY A 387 -4.00 18.39 8.39
N GLY A 388 -3.47 18.09 9.57
CA GLY A 388 -2.16 17.43 9.71
C GLY A 388 -1.94 16.82 11.10
N PRO A 389 -0.82 16.11 11.30
CA PRO A 389 -0.55 15.35 12.53
C PRO A 389 -0.42 16.22 13.80
N PHE A 390 -0.27 17.54 13.63
CA PHE A 390 -0.13 18.49 14.74
C PHE A 390 -1.44 19.21 15.10
N ASP A 391 -2.57 18.81 14.50
CA ASP A 391 -3.88 19.34 14.87
C ASP A 391 -4.19 19.08 16.35
N GLY A 392 -4.90 20.03 16.96
CA GLY A 392 -5.15 20.16 18.39
C GLY A 392 -6.55 20.69 18.68
N GLY A 393 -7.27 20.12 19.64
CA GLY A 393 -8.61 20.57 20.01
C GLY A 393 -9.57 20.67 18.81
N THR A 394 -10.27 21.79 18.67
CA THR A 394 -11.28 22.02 17.61
C THR A 394 -10.69 21.95 16.19
N SER A 395 -9.40 22.21 15.98
CA SER A 395 -8.81 22.13 14.64
C SER A 395 -8.89 20.73 14.02
N ARG A 396 -8.95 19.66 14.84
CA ARG A 396 -9.21 18.29 14.36
C ARG A 396 -10.54 18.16 13.62
N ILE A 397 -11.57 18.89 14.09
CA ILE A 397 -12.92 18.92 13.52
C ILE A 397 -12.95 19.89 12.33
N THR A 398 -12.43 21.11 12.51
CA THR A 398 -12.49 22.18 11.51
C THR A 398 -11.78 21.85 10.20
N ASN A 399 -10.61 21.19 10.28
CA ASN A 399 -9.75 20.94 9.13
C ASN A 399 -10.24 19.71 8.33
N GLN A 400 -11.39 19.82 7.67
CA GLN A 400 -11.88 18.79 6.74
C GLN A 400 -10.90 18.60 5.57
N GLY A 401 -10.92 17.42 4.95
CA GLY A 401 -10.16 17.04 3.76
C GLY A 401 -11.07 16.49 2.65
N PHE A 402 -10.45 15.99 1.59
CA PHE A 402 -11.14 15.55 0.38
C PHE A 402 -12.24 14.52 0.64
N ILE A 403 -12.02 13.52 1.50
CA ILE A 403 -13.01 12.43 1.70
C ILE A 403 -14.09 12.77 2.72
N ASN A 404 -13.93 13.83 3.50
CA ASN A 404 -14.80 14.09 4.65
C ASN A 404 -15.49 15.46 4.64
N GLY A 405 -15.59 16.10 3.48
CA GLY A 405 -16.54 17.20 3.26
C GLY A 405 -15.95 18.56 2.91
N LEU A 406 -14.62 18.66 2.72
CA LEU A 406 -13.98 19.94 2.39
C LEU A 406 -14.54 20.53 1.08
N GLY A 407 -15.27 21.65 1.21
CA GLY A 407 -15.86 22.38 0.09
C GLY A 407 -17.23 21.88 -0.40
N TYR A 408 -17.75 20.76 0.09
CA TYR A 408 -19.03 20.20 -0.36
C TYR A 408 -19.99 19.77 0.76
N ALA A 409 -19.48 19.34 1.92
CA ALA A 409 -20.30 18.90 3.06
C ALA A 409 -19.74 19.44 4.38
N PRO A 410 -19.97 20.74 4.70
CA PRO A 410 -19.40 21.37 5.89
C PRO A 410 -19.95 20.76 7.18
N ASN A 411 -19.06 20.44 8.11
CA ASN A 411 -19.44 20.04 9.47
C ASN A 411 -19.77 21.26 10.36
N ALA A 412 -20.10 21.02 11.64
CA ALA A 412 -20.54 22.06 12.56
C ALA A 412 -19.46 23.12 12.90
N GLU A 413 -18.19 22.78 12.78
CA GLU A 413 -17.03 23.64 13.07
C GLU A 413 -16.23 23.96 11.80
N ALA A 414 -16.84 23.80 10.62
CA ALA A 414 -16.18 23.97 9.33
C ALA A 414 -15.64 25.40 9.14
N LEU A 415 -14.61 25.50 8.32
CA LEU A 415 -14.08 26.78 7.85
C LEU A 415 -15.18 27.62 7.18
N ASP A 416 -15.01 28.94 7.16
CA ASP A 416 -15.93 29.79 6.41
C ASP A 416 -15.89 29.42 4.91
N PRO A 417 -17.00 29.60 4.17
CA PRO A 417 -17.09 29.08 2.81
C PRO A 417 -15.99 29.54 1.85
N VAL A 418 -15.45 30.75 2.01
CA VAL A 418 -14.39 31.27 1.12
C VAL A 418 -13.07 30.59 1.41
N THR A 419 -12.73 30.39 2.69
CA THR A 419 -11.53 29.67 3.09
C THR A 419 -11.65 28.19 2.73
N ALA A 420 -12.81 27.57 3.00
CA ALA A 420 -13.07 26.16 2.67
C ALA A 420 -12.93 25.89 1.16
N GLU A 421 -13.44 26.78 0.31
CA GLU A 421 -13.30 26.69 -1.15
C GLU A 421 -11.82 26.79 -1.58
N ALA A 422 -11.07 27.75 -1.03
CA ALA A 422 -9.65 27.90 -1.33
C ALA A 422 -8.81 26.67 -0.92
N GLU A 423 -9.08 26.11 0.26
CA GLU A 423 -8.43 24.90 0.76
C GLU A 423 -8.83 23.66 -0.05
N ALA A 424 -10.10 23.54 -0.46
CA ALA A 424 -10.57 22.46 -1.32
C ALA A 424 -9.84 22.46 -2.68
N LEU A 425 -9.69 23.65 -3.27
CA LEU A 425 -8.97 23.86 -4.53
C LEU A 425 -7.49 23.48 -4.42
N LEU A 426 -6.81 23.93 -3.35
CA LEU A 426 -5.41 23.58 -3.10
C LEU A 426 -5.23 22.08 -2.84
N SER A 427 -6.08 21.49 -1.99
CA SER A 427 -6.05 20.06 -1.68
C SER A 427 -6.25 19.22 -2.94
N ALA A 428 -7.15 19.61 -3.83
CA ALA A 428 -7.35 18.91 -5.10
C ALA A 428 -6.08 18.95 -5.98
N ASP A 429 -5.36 20.07 -6.03
CA ASP A 429 -4.09 20.16 -6.76
C ASP A 429 -3.00 19.28 -6.11
N GLN A 430 -2.91 19.27 -4.79
CA GLN A 430 -1.97 18.40 -4.06
C GLN A 430 -2.27 16.91 -4.31
N ILE A 431 -3.54 16.51 -4.36
CA ILE A 431 -3.94 15.14 -4.67
C ILE A 431 -3.61 14.79 -6.12
N ARG A 432 -3.84 15.69 -7.09
CA ARG A 432 -3.43 15.48 -8.50
C ARG A 432 -1.93 15.26 -8.63
N VAL A 433 -1.13 16.04 -7.91
CA VAL A 433 0.33 15.85 -7.88
C VAL A 433 0.67 14.48 -7.31
N GLY A 434 0.07 14.08 -6.18
CA GLY A 434 0.28 12.76 -5.58
C GLY A 434 -0.15 11.58 -6.48
N LEU A 435 -1.29 11.71 -7.17
CA LEU A 435 -1.79 10.73 -8.15
C LEU A 435 -0.85 10.58 -9.36
N ALA A 436 -0.15 11.65 -9.74
CA ALA A 436 0.85 11.68 -10.82
C ALA A 436 2.28 11.40 -10.31
N GLY A 437 2.45 10.53 -9.33
CA GLY A 437 3.77 10.08 -8.85
C GLY A 437 4.47 11.09 -7.94
N ASN A 438 3.76 12.12 -7.47
CA ASN A 438 4.30 13.25 -6.69
C ASN A 438 5.49 13.96 -7.36
N LEU A 439 5.52 13.91 -8.70
CA LEU A 439 6.64 14.36 -9.53
C LEU A 439 6.81 15.88 -9.47
N ALA A 440 8.05 16.31 -9.27
CA ALA A 440 8.40 17.73 -9.21
C ALA A 440 8.08 18.48 -10.52
N ASP A 441 8.30 17.83 -11.67
CA ASP A 441 8.20 18.45 -12.98
C ASP A 441 6.90 18.15 -13.74
N TYR A 442 6.01 17.31 -13.20
CA TYR A 442 4.72 17.00 -13.83
C TYR A 442 3.86 18.25 -13.97
N LYS A 443 3.37 18.53 -15.18
CA LYS A 443 2.59 19.72 -15.51
C LYS A 443 1.12 19.41 -15.69
N PHE A 444 0.28 20.23 -15.06
CA PHE A 444 -1.17 20.20 -15.21
C PHE A 444 -1.76 21.60 -15.03
N GLU A 445 -3.03 21.78 -15.41
CA GLU A 445 -3.76 23.00 -15.10
C GLU A 445 -4.14 23.01 -13.61
N ALA A 446 -3.56 23.94 -12.85
CA ALA A 446 -3.81 24.13 -11.43
C ALA A 446 -5.15 24.85 -11.18
N ALA A 447 -5.56 24.94 -9.92
CA ALA A 447 -6.79 25.59 -9.49
C ALA A 447 -6.92 27.06 -9.88
N ASP A 448 -5.81 27.77 -10.13
CA ASP A 448 -5.85 29.16 -10.61
C ASP A 448 -6.03 29.28 -12.14
N GLY A 449 -6.17 28.15 -12.86
CA GLY A 449 -6.35 28.08 -14.30
C GLY A 449 -5.05 28.24 -15.10
N THR A 450 -3.89 28.19 -14.44
CA THR A 450 -2.58 28.24 -15.10
C THR A 450 -1.90 26.87 -15.05
N VAL A 451 -1.08 26.58 -16.07
CA VAL A 451 -0.27 25.35 -16.08
C VAL A 451 0.89 25.53 -15.11
N LYS A 452 0.98 24.64 -14.12
CA LYS A 452 2.04 24.59 -13.11
C LYS A 452 2.68 23.22 -13.05
N ARG A 453 3.94 23.18 -12.61
CA ARG A 453 4.63 21.95 -12.23
C ARG A 453 4.23 21.52 -10.82
N GLY A 454 4.36 20.24 -10.49
CA GLY A 454 4.11 19.72 -9.14
C GLY A 454 4.90 20.47 -8.06
N ALA A 455 6.15 20.84 -8.33
CA ALA A 455 6.99 21.62 -7.42
C ALA A 455 6.55 23.09 -7.23
N GLU A 456 5.61 23.59 -8.05
CA GLU A 456 5.05 24.95 -7.93
C GLU A 456 3.73 24.98 -7.16
N ILE A 457 3.19 23.82 -6.80
CA ILE A 457 2.04 23.68 -5.90
C ILE A 457 2.56 23.73 -4.46
N ASP A 458 1.95 24.57 -3.63
CA ASP A 458 2.35 24.76 -2.24
C ASP A 458 1.86 23.60 -1.36
N TYR A 459 2.70 23.21 -0.41
CA TYR A 459 2.35 22.39 0.74
C TYR A 459 3.08 22.97 1.95
N ASN A 460 2.37 23.74 2.77
CA ASN A 460 2.90 24.36 3.98
C ASN A 460 4.22 25.13 3.77
N GLY A 461 4.35 25.83 2.63
CA GLY A 461 5.57 26.57 2.26
C GLY A 461 6.67 25.73 1.61
N SER A 462 6.44 24.44 1.38
CA SER A 462 7.32 23.51 0.65
C SER A 462 6.67 23.11 -0.68
N PRO A 463 7.43 22.61 -1.68
CA PRO A 463 6.84 22.06 -2.89
C PRO A 463 6.02 20.80 -2.59
N ALA A 464 4.83 20.69 -3.19
CA ALA A 464 4.04 19.48 -3.12
C ALA A 464 4.74 18.34 -3.88
N GLY A 465 5.04 18.55 -5.16
CA GLY A 465 5.79 17.60 -5.98
C GLY A 465 7.29 17.71 -5.73
N TYR A 466 7.95 16.59 -5.43
CA TYR A 466 9.38 16.54 -5.12
C TYR A 466 10.13 15.35 -5.71
N THR A 467 9.44 14.30 -6.15
CA THR A 467 10.07 13.09 -6.70
C THR A 467 10.56 13.33 -8.12
N LEU A 468 11.53 12.52 -8.55
CA LEU A 468 12.02 12.50 -9.94
C LEU A 468 11.60 11.23 -10.68
N ASP A 469 11.17 10.21 -9.95
CA ASP A 469 10.71 8.93 -10.46
C ASP A 469 9.49 8.46 -9.63
N PRO A 470 8.45 7.86 -10.24
CA PRO A 470 7.28 7.38 -9.51
C PRO A 470 7.61 6.39 -8.39
N GLN A 471 8.64 5.54 -8.52
CA GLN A 471 9.03 4.64 -7.44
C GLN A 471 9.47 5.38 -6.17
N GLU A 472 9.74 6.68 -6.23
CA GLU A 472 10.15 7.48 -5.07
C GLU A 472 8.95 7.95 -4.22
N ASN A 473 7.72 7.75 -4.70
CA ASN A 473 6.48 8.19 -4.06
C ASN A 473 5.83 7.04 -3.28
N ILE A 474 5.95 7.04 -1.95
CA ILE A 474 5.16 6.14 -1.08
C ILE A 474 3.84 6.84 -0.75
N ILE A 475 2.74 6.35 -1.32
CA ILE A 475 1.41 6.95 -1.21
C ILE A 475 0.68 6.35 -0.02
N TYR A 476 0.19 7.18 0.89
CA TYR A 476 -0.57 6.70 2.05
C TYR A 476 -1.57 7.74 2.57
N VAL A 477 -2.56 7.24 3.31
CA VAL A 477 -3.57 8.03 4.03
C VAL A 477 -3.75 7.57 5.48
N SER A 478 -3.04 6.51 5.87
CA SER A 478 -2.95 5.99 7.23
C SER A 478 -1.64 5.21 7.36
N ALA A 479 -1.05 5.27 8.54
CA ALA A 479 0.05 4.44 9.00
C ALA A 479 -0.22 4.05 10.46
N HIS A 480 0.73 3.37 11.09
CA HIS A 480 0.67 3.01 12.50
C HIS A 480 0.64 4.24 13.42
N ASP A 481 1.36 5.32 13.06
CA ASP A 481 1.43 6.58 13.78
C ASP A 481 0.27 7.54 13.44
N ASN A 482 -0.05 8.43 14.38
CA ASN A 482 -1.25 9.29 14.34
C ASN A 482 -2.56 8.50 14.39
N GLU A 483 -3.69 9.19 14.27
CA GLU A 483 -5.01 8.55 14.25
C GLU A 483 -5.18 7.67 12.99
N THR A 484 -5.87 6.53 13.12
CA THR A 484 -6.28 5.72 11.96
C THR A 484 -7.13 6.54 10.98
N LEU A 485 -7.24 6.10 9.71
CA LEU A 485 -8.10 6.77 8.73
C LEU A 485 -9.57 6.84 9.19
N PHE A 486 -10.05 5.78 9.86
CA PHE A 486 -11.40 5.75 10.41
C PHE A 486 -11.57 6.80 11.51
N ASP A 487 -10.65 6.82 12.49
CA ASP A 487 -10.72 7.70 13.66
C ASP A 487 -10.63 9.18 13.27
N ILE A 488 -9.66 9.55 12.42
CA ILE A 488 -9.49 10.94 12.01
C ILE A 488 -10.72 11.46 11.24
N SER A 489 -11.36 10.58 10.47
CA SER A 489 -12.56 10.92 9.70
C SER A 489 -13.78 11.11 10.59
N GLN A 490 -13.85 10.43 11.74
CA GLN A 490 -14.97 10.63 12.68
C GLN A 490 -15.06 12.06 13.18
N TYR A 491 -13.92 12.71 13.43
CA TYR A 491 -13.89 14.13 13.80
C TYR A 491 -14.44 15.05 12.72
N LYS A 492 -14.25 14.69 11.44
CA LYS A 492 -14.35 15.63 10.31
C LYS A 492 -15.65 15.52 9.55
N HIS A 493 -16.29 14.36 9.52
CA HIS A 493 -17.60 14.20 8.89
C HIS A 493 -18.69 14.95 9.67
N PRO A 494 -19.71 15.53 8.98
CA PRO A 494 -20.95 15.93 9.64
C PRO A 494 -21.56 14.75 10.42
N LEU A 495 -22.07 15.01 11.63
CA LEU A 495 -22.53 13.96 12.55
C LEU A 495 -23.73 13.15 12.02
N ASP A 496 -24.50 13.69 11.08
CA ASP A 496 -25.66 13.02 10.48
C ASP A 496 -25.32 12.11 9.28
N VAL A 497 -24.04 12.04 8.87
CA VAL A 497 -23.58 11.08 7.86
C VAL A 497 -23.63 9.65 8.42
N SER A 498 -24.29 8.75 7.69
CA SER A 498 -24.45 7.34 8.06
C SER A 498 -23.12 6.59 8.11
N THR A 499 -23.05 5.48 8.86
CA THR A 499 -21.83 4.64 8.93
C THR A 499 -21.46 4.04 7.58
N ALA A 500 -22.45 3.62 6.80
CA ALA A 500 -22.25 3.17 5.42
C ALA A 500 -21.63 4.26 4.53
N ASP A 501 -22.12 5.50 4.61
CA ASP A 501 -21.55 6.61 3.84
C ASP A 501 -20.14 7.00 4.32
N ARG A 502 -19.85 6.87 5.62
CA ARG A 502 -18.48 7.03 6.17
C ARG A 502 -17.54 5.95 5.65
N ALA A 503 -17.99 4.69 5.62
CA ALA A 503 -17.24 3.58 5.03
C ALA A 503 -16.98 3.81 3.53
N ARG A 504 -17.98 4.26 2.77
CA ARG A 504 -17.80 4.59 1.34
C ARG A 504 -16.83 5.76 1.13
N ALA A 505 -16.89 6.79 1.98
CA ALA A 505 -15.92 7.87 1.95
C ALA A 505 -14.48 7.38 2.22
N GLN A 506 -14.31 6.47 3.18
CA GLN A 506 -13.03 5.81 3.43
C GLN A 506 -12.56 4.97 2.24
N ASN A 507 -13.47 4.26 1.57
CA ASN A 507 -13.15 3.51 0.34
C ASN A 507 -12.68 4.43 -0.81
N VAL A 508 -13.20 5.66 -0.91
CA VAL A 508 -12.64 6.67 -1.84
C VAL A 508 -11.20 7.02 -1.45
N GLY A 509 -10.90 7.17 -0.16
CA GLY A 509 -9.53 7.37 0.35
C GLY A 509 -8.59 6.22 -0.02
N ILE A 510 -9.04 4.97 0.18
CA ILE A 510 -8.31 3.76 -0.24
C ILE A 510 -8.05 3.78 -1.75
N ALA A 511 -9.06 4.13 -2.55
CA ALA A 511 -8.94 4.17 -4.01
C ALA A 511 -7.95 5.23 -4.49
N VAL A 512 -7.94 6.42 -3.89
CA VAL A 512 -6.96 7.48 -4.20
C VAL A 512 -5.54 6.97 -3.92
N THR A 513 -5.33 6.20 -2.86
CA THR A 513 -4.03 5.57 -2.57
C THR A 513 -3.68 4.46 -3.55
N ALA A 514 -4.59 3.53 -3.79
CA ALA A 514 -4.36 2.34 -4.60
C ALA A 514 -4.13 2.65 -6.10
N LEU A 515 -4.80 3.68 -6.63
CA LEU A 515 -4.77 4.00 -8.07
C LEU A 515 -3.81 5.16 -8.41
N ALA A 516 -3.05 5.66 -7.43
CA ALA A 516 -1.98 6.63 -7.65
C ALA A 516 -0.77 5.99 -8.36
N GLN A 517 -0.08 6.76 -9.20
CA GLN A 517 1.25 6.37 -9.70
C GLN A 517 2.29 6.40 -8.57
N GLY A 518 3.21 5.45 -8.58
CA GLY A 518 4.18 5.20 -7.50
C GLY A 518 3.81 3.97 -6.67
N VAL A 519 4.15 3.93 -5.38
CA VAL A 519 4.02 2.75 -4.51
C VAL A 519 2.96 2.95 -3.41
N PRO A 520 1.75 2.35 -3.53
CA PRO A 520 0.72 2.44 -2.51
C PRO A 520 1.11 1.77 -1.20
N PHE A 521 0.68 2.36 -0.10
CA PHE A 521 0.93 1.89 1.25
C PHE A 521 -0.35 1.94 2.08
N PHE A 522 -0.65 0.83 2.75
CA PHE A 522 -1.85 0.61 3.53
C PHE A 522 -1.50 0.21 4.96
N HIS A 523 -2.02 0.92 5.94
CA HIS A 523 -1.95 0.51 7.34
C HIS A 523 -2.85 -0.72 7.57
N ALA A 524 -2.37 -1.72 8.31
CA ALA A 524 -3.17 -2.90 8.60
C ALA A 524 -4.48 -2.54 9.29
N GLY A 525 -5.56 -3.08 8.74
CA GLY A 525 -6.95 -2.82 9.12
C GLY A 525 -7.55 -1.54 8.53
N VAL A 526 -6.86 -0.78 7.67
CA VAL A 526 -7.50 0.34 6.95
C VAL A 526 -8.72 -0.11 6.16
N ASP A 527 -8.68 -1.34 5.65
CA ASP A 527 -9.75 -2.00 4.92
C ASP A 527 -10.80 -2.63 5.85
N THR A 528 -10.48 -2.90 7.11
CA THR A 528 -11.46 -3.32 8.13
C THR A 528 -12.03 -2.14 8.93
N LEU A 529 -11.91 -0.91 8.42
CA LEU A 529 -12.30 0.33 9.11
C LEU A 529 -11.63 0.50 10.49
N ARG A 530 -10.44 -0.07 10.70
CA ARG A 530 -9.78 -0.16 12.01
C ARG A 530 -9.78 1.17 12.76
N SER A 531 -10.21 1.10 14.01
CA SER A 531 -10.14 2.16 15.00
C SER A 531 -9.14 1.80 16.09
N LYS A 532 -8.50 2.81 16.66
CA LYS A 532 -7.75 2.73 17.92
C LYS A 532 -8.46 3.53 19.01
N SER A 533 -9.78 3.66 18.93
CA SER A 533 -10.61 4.51 19.80
C SER A 533 -10.09 5.96 19.86
N MET A 534 -9.71 6.51 18.70
CA MET A 534 -9.11 7.84 18.55
C MET A 534 -7.71 8.03 19.16
N ASP A 535 -6.98 6.97 19.50
CA ASP A 535 -5.59 7.09 19.92
C ASP A 535 -4.71 7.59 18.76
N ARG A 536 -3.95 8.66 19.00
CA ARG A 536 -3.01 9.23 18.03
C ARG A 536 -1.60 8.64 18.10
N ASP A 537 -1.26 7.92 19.16
CA ASP A 537 0.10 7.43 19.40
C ASP A 537 0.05 6.17 20.26
N SER A 538 -0.40 5.09 19.63
CA SER A 538 -0.78 3.85 20.30
C SER A 538 0.40 2.90 20.57
N PHE A 539 1.63 3.40 20.52
CA PHE A 539 2.86 2.60 20.59
C PHE A 539 2.96 1.70 21.83
N ASN A 540 2.40 2.16 22.95
CA ASN A 540 2.40 1.46 24.24
C ASN A 540 0.97 1.37 24.83
N SER A 541 -0.02 1.18 23.95
CA SER A 541 -1.45 1.17 24.32
C SER A 541 -2.05 -0.24 24.36
N GLY A 542 -1.20 -1.26 24.44
CA GLY A 542 -1.59 -2.66 24.60
C GLY A 542 -2.41 -3.23 23.43
N ASP A 543 -2.82 -4.49 23.60
CA ASP A 543 -3.68 -5.19 22.64
C ASP A 543 -5.08 -4.55 22.54
N TRP A 544 -5.56 -3.96 23.63
CA TRP A 544 -6.91 -3.42 23.73
C TRP A 544 -7.18 -2.31 22.70
N PHE A 545 -6.32 -1.30 22.64
CA PHE A 545 -6.50 -0.20 21.69
C PHE A 545 -5.97 -0.54 20.28
N ASN A 546 -5.08 -1.53 20.14
CA ASN A 546 -4.50 -1.90 18.85
C ASN A 546 -5.18 -3.10 18.16
N ARG A 547 -6.22 -3.68 18.75
CA ARG A 547 -6.93 -4.85 18.21
C ARG A 547 -7.33 -4.67 16.74
N ILE A 548 -7.09 -5.72 15.95
CA ILE A 548 -7.69 -5.93 14.64
C ILE A 548 -8.60 -7.15 14.76
N ASP A 549 -9.83 -7.04 14.28
CA ASP A 549 -10.81 -8.13 14.30
C ASP A 549 -10.98 -8.72 12.89
N TRP A 550 -10.30 -9.85 12.64
CA TRP A 550 -10.38 -10.57 11.36
C TRP A 550 -11.72 -11.28 11.14
N THR A 551 -12.59 -11.33 12.15
CA THR A 551 -13.96 -11.85 12.01
C THR A 551 -14.92 -10.81 11.42
N TYR A 552 -14.45 -9.56 11.28
CA TYR A 552 -15.19 -8.42 10.75
C TYR A 552 -16.47 -8.09 11.51
N GLN A 553 -16.54 -8.37 12.81
CA GLN A 553 -17.73 -8.12 13.61
C GLN A 553 -17.74 -6.71 14.21
N ASP A 554 -16.58 -6.15 14.51
CA ASP A 554 -16.40 -4.76 14.90
C ASP A 554 -15.03 -4.22 14.42
N ASN A 555 -14.82 -2.91 14.56
CA ASN A 555 -13.57 -2.26 14.13
C ASN A 555 -12.75 -1.70 15.31
N ASN A 556 -13.07 -2.08 16.56
CA ASN A 556 -12.47 -1.54 17.78
C ASN A 556 -12.79 -0.07 18.12
N TRP A 557 -13.85 0.52 17.54
CA TRP A 557 -14.31 1.87 17.88
C TRP A 557 -15.05 1.92 19.23
N GLY A 558 -14.84 3.00 20.00
CA GLY A 558 -15.60 3.24 21.22
C GLY A 558 -15.25 2.27 22.34
N VAL A 559 -13.99 1.86 22.46
CA VAL A 559 -13.51 0.94 23.50
C VAL A 559 -12.91 1.68 24.72
N GLY A 560 -13.34 2.92 24.95
CA GLY A 560 -12.83 3.81 26.00
C GLY A 560 -12.06 4.99 25.44
N LEU A 561 -11.85 6.02 26.26
CA LEU A 561 -10.93 7.11 25.92
C LEU A 561 -9.50 6.55 25.80
N PRO A 562 -8.70 7.01 24.82
CA PRO A 562 -7.34 6.49 24.57
C PRO A 562 -6.35 6.94 25.65
N VAL A 563 -5.14 6.37 25.65
CA VAL A 563 -4.20 6.46 26.78
C VAL A 563 -3.81 7.89 27.14
N ALA A 564 -3.87 8.20 28.44
CA ALA A 564 -3.78 9.57 28.95
C ALA A 564 -2.48 10.28 28.58
N SER A 565 -1.35 9.56 28.63
CA SER A 565 -0.01 10.11 28.37
C SER A 565 0.13 10.84 27.03
N LYS A 566 -0.65 10.44 26.02
CA LYS A 566 -0.65 11.04 24.68
C LYS A 566 -1.92 11.81 24.36
N ASN A 567 -3.05 11.47 24.99
CA ASN A 567 -4.37 11.90 24.53
C ASN A 567 -5.22 12.68 25.54
N ALA A 568 -4.83 12.78 26.82
CA ALA A 568 -5.69 13.37 27.86
C ALA A 568 -6.12 14.82 27.58
N ALA A 569 -5.27 15.59 26.89
CA ALA A 569 -5.60 16.97 26.49
C ALA A 569 -6.75 17.04 25.47
N GLU A 570 -6.99 15.96 24.73
CA GLU A 570 -7.94 15.87 23.62
C GLU A 570 -9.23 15.13 24.00
N TRP A 571 -9.26 14.47 25.16
CA TRP A 571 -10.45 13.79 25.66
C TRP A 571 -11.74 14.64 25.63
N PRO A 572 -11.74 15.95 25.98
CA PRO A 572 -12.96 16.76 25.88
C PRO A 572 -13.53 16.85 24.47
N VAL A 573 -12.69 16.70 23.43
CA VAL A 573 -13.09 16.68 22.03
C VAL A 573 -13.48 15.27 21.59
N MET A 574 -12.78 14.23 22.07
CA MET A 574 -13.06 12.81 21.75
C MET A 574 -14.37 12.30 22.36
N GLN A 575 -14.62 12.64 23.63
CA GLN A 575 -15.65 12.01 24.44
C GLN A 575 -17.05 12.07 23.81
N PRO A 576 -17.50 13.20 23.22
CA PRO A 576 -18.80 13.24 22.54
C PRO A 576 -18.94 12.27 21.37
N PHE A 577 -17.86 12.01 20.61
CA PHE A 577 -17.87 11.07 19.49
C PHE A 577 -17.88 9.62 20.00
N LEU A 578 -17.02 9.29 20.97
CA LEU A 578 -16.96 7.94 21.54
C LEU A 578 -18.23 7.55 22.32
N ALA A 579 -18.95 8.52 22.88
CA ALA A 579 -20.23 8.30 23.54
C ALA A 579 -21.38 8.05 22.53
N ASP A 580 -21.19 8.38 21.25
CA ASP A 580 -22.19 8.21 20.20
C ASP A 580 -22.06 6.85 19.52
N ALA A 581 -22.83 5.88 20.02
CA ALA A 581 -22.88 4.53 19.46
C ALA A 581 -23.38 4.49 18.00
N SER A 582 -23.97 5.56 17.46
CA SER A 582 -24.38 5.60 16.04
C SER A 582 -23.22 5.79 15.07
N LEU A 583 -22.02 6.11 15.57
CA LEU A 583 -20.79 6.22 14.77
C LEU A 583 -20.03 4.90 14.63
N ALA A 584 -20.38 3.87 15.41
CA ALA A 584 -19.77 2.55 15.30
C ALA A 584 -20.22 1.86 14.00
N PRO A 585 -19.29 1.38 13.15
CA PRO A 585 -19.66 0.68 11.93
C PRO A 585 -20.31 -0.67 12.25
N VAL A 586 -21.14 -1.14 11.34
CA VAL A 586 -21.71 -2.50 11.41
C VAL A 586 -20.88 -3.47 10.55
N PRO A 587 -21.03 -4.81 10.72
CA PRO A 587 -20.27 -5.79 9.95
C PRO A 587 -20.35 -5.60 8.42
N ASP A 588 -21.49 -5.18 7.89
CA ASP A 588 -21.65 -4.92 6.45
C ASP A 588 -20.79 -3.73 5.98
N ASP A 589 -20.61 -2.70 6.82
CA ASP A 589 -19.73 -1.56 6.51
C ASP A 589 -18.27 -2.03 6.43
N ILE A 590 -17.85 -2.86 7.39
CA ILE A 590 -16.49 -3.44 7.45
C ILE A 590 -16.24 -4.34 6.23
N ALA A 591 -17.15 -5.26 5.95
CA ALA A 591 -17.05 -6.15 4.80
C ALA A 591 -17.02 -5.37 3.47
N SER A 592 -17.75 -4.26 3.36
CA SER A 592 -17.71 -3.39 2.18
C SER A 592 -16.36 -2.71 1.98
N SER A 593 -15.67 -2.37 3.07
CA SER A 593 -14.35 -1.75 3.03
C SER A 593 -13.24 -2.78 2.71
N VAL A 594 -13.35 -4.00 3.23
CA VAL A 594 -12.46 -5.13 2.86
C VAL A 594 -12.57 -5.42 1.37
N ALA A 595 -13.79 -5.57 0.86
CA ALA A 595 -14.05 -5.75 -0.57
C ALA A 595 -13.55 -4.55 -1.39
N GLY A 596 -13.67 -3.33 -0.86
CA GLY A 596 -13.19 -2.11 -1.50
C GLY A 596 -11.67 -2.10 -1.73
N LEU A 597 -10.86 -2.49 -0.75
CA LEU A 597 -9.41 -2.60 -0.95
C LEU A 597 -9.06 -3.69 -1.96
N GLN A 598 -9.67 -4.87 -1.85
CA GLN A 598 -9.45 -5.97 -2.81
C GLN A 598 -9.83 -5.56 -4.24
N GLU A 599 -10.95 -4.84 -4.41
CA GLU A 599 -11.39 -4.30 -5.70
C GLU A 599 -10.32 -3.37 -6.30
N MET A 600 -9.82 -2.41 -5.50
CA MET A 600 -8.83 -1.45 -5.98
C MET A 600 -7.48 -2.08 -6.29
N LEU A 601 -7.03 -3.07 -5.51
CA LEU A 601 -5.82 -3.84 -5.80
C LEU A 601 -5.97 -4.63 -7.11
N ALA A 602 -7.11 -5.28 -7.31
CA ALA A 602 -7.39 -6.04 -8.53
C ALA A 602 -7.41 -5.15 -9.78
N ILE A 603 -7.98 -3.95 -9.68
CA ILE A 603 -7.96 -2.94 -10.74
C ILE A 603 -6.53 -2.44 -10.98
N ARG A 604 -5.77 -2.09 -9.94
CA ARG A 604 -4.37 -1.64 -10.10
C ARG A 604 -3.52 -2.70 -10.83
N LYS A 605 -3.72 -3.97 -10.48
CA LYS A 605 -3.00 -5.11 -11.07
C LYS A 605 -3.44 -5.41 -12.51
N SER A 606 -4.65 -5.03 -12.91
CA SER A 606 -5.22 -5.40 -14.21
C SER A 606 -4.51 -4.74 -15.40
N SER A 607 -3.88 -3.57 -15.18
CA SER A 607 -3.22 -2.80 -16.23
C SER A 607 -1.88 -2.22 -15.78
N PRO A 608 -0.83 -2.25 -16.63
CA PRO A 608 0.40 -1.48 -16.43
C PRO A 608 0.19 0.04 -16.40
N LEU A 609 -0.93 0.55 -16.92
CA LEU A 609 -1.22 1.99 -16.95
C LEU A 609 -1.31 2.59 -15.55
N PHE A 610 -1.73 1.83 -14.53
CA PHE A 610 -1.73 2.30 -13.14
C PHE A 610 -0.34 2.32 -12.47
N ARG A 611 0.69 1.82 -13.18
CA ARG A 611 2.02 1.54 -12.66
C ARG A 611 3.08 1.93 -13.68
N LEU A 612 2.98 3.15 -14.22
CA LEU A 612 3.95 3.68 -15.16
C LEU A 612 5.32 3.82 -14.50
N SER A 613 6.37 3.47 -15.24
CA SER A 613 7.71 3.26 -14.68
C SER A 613 8.62 4.48 -14.71
N THR A 614 8.16 5.58 -15.33
CA THR A 614 8.99 6.77 -15.51
C THR A 614 8.18 8.06 -15.44
N ALA A 615 8.87 9.14 -15.05
CA ALA A 615 8.29 10.49 -15.06
C ALA A 615 7.82 10.93 -16.46
N ASP A 616 8.53 10.54 -17.52
CA ASP A 616 8.18 10.86 -18.90
C ASP A 616 6.88 10.16 -19.31
N GLU A 617 6.72 8.87 -19.00
CA GLU A 617 5.47 8.14 -19.24
C GLU A 617 4.30 8.78 -18.51
N ILE A 618 4.48 9.16 -17.24
CA ILE A 618 3.42 9.81 -16.46
C ILE A 618 3.06 11.17 -17.08
N GLN A 619 4.05 11.98 -17.46
CA GLN A 619 3.82 13.29 -18.08
C GLN A 619 3.07 13.18 -19.40
N ASP A 620 3.34 12.15 -20.21
CA ASP A 620 2.75 11.98 -21.53
C ASP A 620 1.38 11.30 -21.50
N ARG A 621 1.11 10.47 -20.48
CA ARG A 621 -0.07 9.60 -20.44
C ARG A 621 -1.11 10.00 -19.40
N VAL A 622 -0.70 10.56 -18.27
CA VAL A 622 -1.63 10.93 -17.18
C VAL A 622 -2.14 12.35 -17.42
N ALA A 623 -3.46 12.52 -17.33
CA ALA A 623 -4.12 13.83 -17.43
C ALA A 623 -5.24 13.97 -16.39
N PHE A 624 -5.57 15.22 -16.06
CA PHE A 624 -6.67 15.56 -15.15
C PHE A 624 -7.67 16.50 -15.84
N HIS A 625 -8.97 16.25 -15.63
CA HIS A 625 -10.03 16.91 -16.40
C HIS A 625 -10.90 17.88 -15.61
N ASN A 626 -11.18 17.58 -14.33
CA ASN A 626 -11.88 18.52 -13.43
C ASN A 626 -10.88 19.48 -12.80
N THR A 627 -10.36 20.44 -13.57
CA THR A 627 -9.28 21.37 -13.17
C THR A 627 -9.72 22.84 -13.22
N GLY A 628 -8.84 23.75 -12.81
CA GLY A 628 -9.08 25.19 -12.88
C GLY A 628 -10.00 25.74 -11.78
N PRO A 629 -10.33 27.04 -11.83
CA PRO A 629 -11.02 27.74 -10.74
C PRO A 629 -12.51 27.40 -10.63
N SER A 630 -13.08 26.69 -11.60
CA SER A 630 -14.48 26.27 -11.62
C SER A 630 -14.65 24.75 -11.46
N GLN A 631 -13.60 24.06 -11.00
CA GLN A 631 -13.66 22.62 -10.74
C GLN A 631 -14.72 22.29 -9.68
N VAL A 632 -15.34 21.12 -9.79
CA VAL A 632 -16.31 20.62 -8.81
C VAL A 632 -15.59 20.14 -7.55
N PRO A 633 -15.86 20.69 -6.36
CA PRO A 633 -15.26 20.20 -5.11
C PRO A 633 -15.64 18.75 -4.82
N GLY A 634 -14.67 17.98 -4.31
CA GLY A 634 -14.86 16.56 -4.01
C GLY A 634 -14.84 15.62 -5.22
N LEU A 635 -14.50 16.12 -6.43
CA LEU A 635 -14.36 15.29 -7.64
C LEU A 635 -12.96 15.41 -8.22
N ILE A 636 -12.29 14.28 -8.46
CA ILE A 636 -11.07 14.23 -9.29
C ILE A 636 -11.35 13.29 -10.46
N VAL A 637 -11.04 13.74 -11.68
CA VAL A 637 -11.17 12.96 -12.91
C VAL A 637 -9.79 12.82 -13.52
N MET A 638 -9.25 11.62 -13.48
CA MET A 638 -7.93 11.26 -14.00
C MET A 638 -8.10 10.39 -15.25
N SER A 639 -7.33 10.62 -16.31
CA SER A 639 -7.19 9.65 -17.39
C SER A 639 -5.74 9.21 -17.58
N ILE A 640 -5.56 7.99 -18.08
CA ILE A 640 -4.27 7.39 -18.39
C ILE A 640 -4.35 6.79 -19.79
N SER A 641 -3.62 7.38 -20.73
CA SER A 641 -3.66 6.97 -22.14
C SER A 641 -2.62 5.90 -22.47
N ASP A 642 -3.02 4.89 -23.26
CA ASP A 642 -2.08 4.02 -23.97
C ASP A 642 -1.88 4.39 -25.45
N SER A 643 -2.57 5.43 -25.92
CA SER A 643 -2.46 5.90 -27.31
C SER A 643 -1.26 6.83 -27.54
N VAL A 644 -0.44 7.07 -26.52
CA VAL A 644 0.73 7.96 -26.57
C VAL A 644 2.00 7.14 -26.36
N GLY A 645 2.95 7.26 -27.30
CA GLY A 645 4.21 6.53 -27.21
C GLY A 645 4.09 5.08 -27.66
N ALA A 646 4.75 4.16 -26.95
CA ALA A 646 4.66 2.73 -27.21
C ALA A 646 3.39 2.15 -26.57
N ASP A 647 2.74 1.20 -27.23
CA ASP A 647 1.69 0.38 -26.63
C ASP A 647 2.29 -0.42 -25.46
N ILE A 648 1.84 -0.12 -24.24
CA ILE A 648 2.27 -0.81 -23.00
C ILE A 648 1.15 -1.66 -22.38
N ASP A 649 -0.10 -1.46 -22.80
CA ASP A 649 -1.23 -2.32 -22.49
C ASP A 649 -2.02 -2.65 -23.77
N PRO A 650 -1.72 -3.78 -24.43
CA PRO A 650 -2.37 -4.13 -25.69
C PRO A 650 -3.87 -4.42 -25.56
N ASN A 651 -4.41 -4.40 -24.35
CA ASN A 651 -5.83 -4.58 -24.08
C ASN A 651 -6.59 -3.27 -23.96
N LEU A 652 -5.93 -2.13 -23.70
CA LEU A 652 -6.58 -0.87 -23.36
C LEU A 652 -6.03 0.29 -24.18
N HIS A 653 -6.92 1.17 -24.64
CA HIS A 653 -6.54 2.46 -25.26
C HIS A 653 -6.38 3.57 -24.24
N GLU A 654 -7.25 3.58 -23.24
CA GLU A 654 -7.31 4.61 -22.21
C GLU A 654 -8.09 4.11 -20.99
N VAL A 655 -7.70 4.60 -19.82
CA VAL A 655 -8.43 4.47 -18.57
C VAL A 655 -8.92 5.84 -18.12
N VAL A 656 -10.14 5.93 -17.60
CA VAL A 656 -10.66 7.13 -16.92
C VAL A 656 -11.13 6.74 -15.52
N VAL A 657 -10.62 7.41 -14.50
CA VAL A 657 -11.00 7.21 -13.09
C VAL A 657 -11.68 8.47 -12.57
N LEU A 658 -12.87 8.29 -12.01
CA LEU A 658 -13.60 9.34 -11.29
C LEU A 658 -13.57 9.03 -9.80
N PHE A 659 -12.83 9.81 -9.03
CA PHE A 659 -12.86 9.79 -7.57
C PHE A 659 -13.90 10.80 -7.09
N ASN A 660 -15.11 10.36 -6.81
CA ASN A 660 -16.18 11.22 -6.31
C ASN A 660 -16.32 11.08 -4.80
N ALA A 661 -15.66 11.94 -4.04
CA ALA A 661 -15.84 12.05 -2.59
C ALA A 661 -17.10 12.84 -2.19
N ASN A 662 -17.71 13.55 -3.15
CA ASN A 662 -18.91 14.37 -2.95
C ASN A 662 -20.09 13.52 -2.45
N ASP A 663 -20.99 14.12 -1.68
CA ASP A 663 -22.22 13.48 -1.18
C ASP A 663 -23.37 13.47 -2.20
N GLU A 664 -23.12 14.03 -3.39
CA GLU A 664 -23.99 13.95 -4.55
C GLU A 664 -23.35 13.19 -5.73
N SER A 665 -24.18 12.55 -6.54
CA SER A 665 -23.75 11.98 -7.82
C SER A 665 -23.25 13.07 -8.77
N GLN A 666 -22.21 12.77 -9.54
CA GLN A 666 -21.60 13.70 -10.49
C GLN A 666 -21.75 13.19 -11.92
N ASP A 667 -22.14 14.09 -12.82
CA ASP A 667 -22.09 13.91 -14.26
C ASP A 667 -20.98 14.81 -14.81
N PHE A 668 -19.92 14.22 -15.35
CA PHE A 668 -18.75 14.94 -15.82
C PHE A 668 -18.41 14.60 -17.27
N ALA A 669 -18.42 15.61 -18.15
CA ALA A 669 -18.10 15.44 -19.55
C ALA A 669 -16.60 15.60 -19.82
N VAL A 670 -16.02 14.63 -20.51
CA VAL A 670 -14.66 14.69 -21.06
C VAL A 670 -14.79 14.72 -22.60
N PRO A 671 -14.78 15.89 -23.25
CA PRO A 671 -15.12 15.98 -24.69
C PRO A 671 -14.21 15.15 -25.62
N ALA A 672 -12.98 14.84 -25.18
CA ALA A 672 -12.04 14.01 -25.94
C ALA A 672 -12.52 12.55 -26.10
N THR A 673 -13.43 12.08 -25.24
CA THR A 673 -13.95 10.71 -25.25
C THR A 673 -15.24 10.55 -26.06
N ILE A 674 -15.73 11.61 -26.72
CA ILE A 674 -16.93 11.51 -27.56
C ILE A 674 -16.71 10.48 -28.68
N GLY A 675 -17.58 9.49 -28.72
CA GLY A 675 -17.54 8.39 -29.69
C GLY A 675 -16.62 7.22 -29.32
N SER A 676 -15.97 7.22 -28.15
CA SER A 676 -15.19 6.08 -27.67
C SER A 676 -16.08 5.00 -27.03
N GLY A 677 -15.47 3.84 -26.71
CA GLY A 677 -16.14 2.64 -26.22
C GLY A 677 -16.04 2.44 -24.70
N PHE A 678 -15.86 3.51 -23.91
CA PHE A 678 -15.68 3.37 -22.46
C PHE A 678 -16.83 2.59 -21.81
N ARG A 679 -16.44 1.67 -20.94
CA ARG A 679 -17.34 0.91 -20.07
C ARG A 679 -16.77 0.83 -18.66
N LEU A 680 -17.64 0.59 -17.68
CA LEU A 680 -17.21 0.34 -16.31
C LEU A 680 -16.28 -0.88 -16.29
N HIS A 681 -15.20 -0.80 -15.51
CA HIS A 681 -14.19 -1.86 -15.41
C HIS A 681 -14.84 -3.19 -14.99
N ALA A 682 -14.38 -4.31 -15.55
CA ALA A 682 -14.99 -5.63 -15.34
C ALA A 682 -15.06 -6.04 -13.85
N VAL A 683 -14.02 -5.72 -13.07
CA VAL A 683 -14.02 -5.94 -11.61
C VAL A 683 -15.19 -5.19 -10.93
N GLN A 684 -15.49 -3.95 -11.34
CA GLN A 684 -16.56 -3.16 -10.76
C GLN A 684 -17.95 -3.58 -11.25
N LEU A 685 -18.06 -4.11 -12.47
CA LEU A 685 -19.30 -4.76 -12.94
C LEU A 685 -19.64 -5.99 -12.07
N GLY A 686 -18.62 -6.75 -11.67
CA GLY A 686 -18.73 -7.90 -10.77
C GLY A 686 -18.67 -7.56 -9.28
N SER A 687 -18.65 -6.28 -8.91
CA SER A 687 -18.47 -5.83 -7.51
C SER A 687 -19.57 -6.34 -6.58
N SER A 688 -19.30 -6.42 -5.27
CA SER A 688 -20.35 -6.57 -4.26
C SER A 688 -21.09 -5.26 -3.98
N ASP A 689 -20.53 -4.10 -4.35
CA ASP A 689 -21.17 -2.80 -4.24
C ASP A 689 -22.13 -2.55 -5.42
N ASP A 690 -23.44 -2.64 -5.17
CA ASP A 690 -24.44 -2.34 -6.20
C ASP A 690 -24.47 -0.85 -6.60
N VAL A 691 -23.91 0.06 -5.79
CA VAL A 691 -23.87 1.49 -6.10
C VAL A 691 -22.90 1.74 -7.25
N VAL A 692 -21.66 1.24 -7.19
CA VAL A 692 -20.66 1.48 -8.25
C VAL A 692 -21.11 0.94 -9.61
N LYS A 693 -21.88 -0.16 -9.64
CA LYS A 693 -22.46 -0.74 -10.87
C LYS A 693 -23.43 0.20 -11.60
N THR A 694 -23.96 1.21 -10.91
CA THR A 694 -24.82 2.22 -11.54
C THR A 694 -24.05 3.32 -12.27
N SER A 695 -22.72 3.34 -12.14
CA SER A 695 -21.86 4.26 -12.88
C SER A 695 -21.96 3.97 -14.37
N SER A 696 -21.96 5.01 -15.20
CA SER A 696 -22.21 4.85 -16.65
C SER A 696 -21.45 5.88 -17.49
N PHE A 697 -21.35 5.60 -18.79
CA PHE A 697 -20.75 6.49 -19.77
C PHE A 697 -21.69 6.68 -20.96
N ASP A 698 -21.90 7.93 -21.37
CA ASP A 698 -22.63 8.30 -22.58
C ASP A 698 -21.66 8.73 -23.68
N SER A 699 -21.41 7.84 -24.64
CA SER A 699 -20.49 8.08 -25.76
C SER A 699 -20.92 9.21 -26.69
N ALA A 700 -22.21 9.58 -26.72
CA ALA A 700 -22.68 10.69 -27.56
C ALA A 700 -22.28 12.05 -27.01
N THR A 701 -22.13 12.16 -25.68
CA THR A 701 -21.81 13.40 -24.99
C THR A 701 -20.42 13.39 -24.35
N GLY A 702 -19.78 12.23 -24.22
CA GLY A 702 -18.53 12.05 -23.48
C GLY A 702 -18.73 12.18 -21.97
N THR A 703 -19.95 11.96 -21.48
CA THR A 703 -20.32 12.18 -20.07
C THR A 703 -20.16 10.89 -19.27
N PHE A 704 -19.39 10.95 -18.19
CA PHE A 704 -19.29 9.92 -17.17
C PHE A 704 -20.19 10.28 -15.99
N SER A 705 -21.01 9.33 -15.56
CA SER A 705 -21.86 9.45 -14.37
C SER A 705 -21.31 8.57 -13.26
N VAL A 706 -21.06 9.16 -12.08
CA VAL A 706 -20.53 8.46 -10.90
C VAL A 706 -21.40 8.80 -9.68
N PRO A 707 -21.88 7.80 -8.90
CA PRO A 707 -22.67 8.07 -7.70
C PRO A 707 -21.89 8.79 -6.61
N ALA A 708 -22.59 9.36 -5.63
CA ALA A 708 -21.99 9.95 -4.43
C ALA A 708 -20.99 8.99 -3.76
N ARG A 709 -19.90 9.52 -3.20
CA ARG A 709 -18.89 8.77 -2.42
C ARG A 709 -18.35 7.51 -3.10
N THR A 710 -18.16 7.56 -4.41
CA THR A 710 -17.81 6.39 -5.25
C THR A 710 -16.56 6.67 -6.07
N THR A 711 -15.68 5.68 -6.18
CA THR A 711 -14.64 5.68 -7.22
C THR A 711 -15.08 4.75 -8.35
N ALA A 712 -15.23 5.29 -9.56
CA ALA A 712 -15.59 4.52 -10.75
C ALA A 712 -14.43 4.53 -11.76
N VAL A 713 -14.06 3.36 -12.25
CA VAL A 713 -13.00 3.15 -13.22
C VAL A 713 -13.63 2.70 -14.53
N PHE A 714 -13.40 3.48 -15.58
CA PHE A 714 -13.85 3.18 -16.93
C PHE A 714 -12.65 2.84 -17.80
N VAL A 715 -12.83 1.87 -18.67
CA VAL A 715 -11.80 1.44 -19.62
C VAL A 715 -12.34 1.50 -21.05
N ASP A 716 -11.54 2.03 -21.96
CA ASP A 716 -11.75 1.89 -23.40
C ASP A 716 -10.85 0.76 -23.88
N ALA A 717 -11.42 -0.44 -23.97
CA ALA A 717 -10.68 -1.65 -24.29
C ALA A 717 -10.60 -1.88 -25.81
N THR A 718 -9.57 -2.57 -26.27
CA THR A 718 -9.54 -3.10 -27.64
C THR A 718 -10.68 -4.12 -27.84
N SER A 719 -11.20 -4.22 -29.06
CA SER A 719 -12.27 -5.16 -29.40
C SER A 719 -11.89 -6.61 -29.10
N LEU A 720 -10.62 -6.99 -29.28
CA LEU A 720 -10.10 -8.31 -28.91
C LEU A 720 -10.20 -8.54 -27.39
N ALA A 721 -9.69 -7.60 -26.59
CA ALA A 721 -9.70 -7.71 -25.13
C ALA A 721 -11.13 -7.78 -24.60
N ALA A 722 -12.02 -6.92 -25.10
CA ALA A 722 -13.44 -6.93 -24.76
C ALA A 722 -14.13 -8.27 -25.02
N ILE A 723 -13.91 -8.87 -26.19
CA ILE A 723 -14.47 -10.18 -26.51
C ILE A 723 -13.82 -11.29 -25.66
N SER A 724 -12.56 -11.12 -25.26
CA SER A 724 -11.85 -12.05 -24.37
C SER A 724 -12.40 -12.00 -22.94
N GLU A 725 -12.73 -10.82 -22.40
CA GLU A 725 -13.39 -10.67 -21.10
C GLU A 725 -14.74 -11.39 -21.08
N VAL A 726 -15.53 -11.20 -22.15
CA VAL A 726 -16.81 -11.91 -22.31
C VAL A 726 -16.62 -13.43 -22.31
N LEU A 727 -15.55 -13.93 -22.96
CA LEU A 727 -15.23 -15.36 -22.91
C LEU A 727 -14.96 -15.81 -21.47
N THR A 728 -14.12 -15.10 -20.73
CA THR A 728 -13.77 -15.42 -19.34
C THR A 728 -15.01 -15.49 -18.45
N HIS A 729 -15.92 -14.51 -18.58
CA HIS A 729 -17.21 -14.51 -17.88
C HIS A 729 -17.98 -15.82 -18.10
N PHE A 730 -18.21 -16.18 -19.36
CA PHE A 730 -18.97 -17.39 -19.69
C PHE A 730 -18.22 -18.68 -19.34
N GLU A 731 -16.88 -18.67 -19.28
CA GLU A 731 -16.09 -19.80 -18.80
C GLU A 731 -16.21 -20.05 -17.30
N GLY A 732 -16.55 -19.01 -16.52
CA GLY A 732 -16.83 -19.11 -15.09
C GLY A 732 -18.18 -19.76 -14.74
N LEU A 733 -19.11 -19.87 -15.70
CA LEU A 733 -20.43 -20.44 -15.49
C LEU A 733 -20.44 -21.99 -15.55
N ASP A 734 -21.52 -22.62 -15.07
CA ASP A 734 -21.69 -24.08 -15.15
C ASP A 734 -21.82 -24.57 -16.61
N HIS A 735 -20.86 -25.39 -17.04
CA HIS A 735 -20.74 -25.93 -18.40
C HIS A 735 -21.75 -27.05 -18.73
N SER A 736 -22.70 -27.36 -17.85
CA SER A 736 -23.75 -28.36 -18.12
C SER A 736 -24.68 -27.99 -19.29
N SER A 737 -24.74 -26.70 -19.65
CA SER A 737 -25.48 -26.16 -20.80
C SER A 737 -24.77 -26.39 -22.14
N VAL A 738 -25.40 -27.17 -23.04
CA VAL A 738 -24.87 -27.41 -24.40
C VAL A 738 -24.78 -26.12 -25.24
N PRO A 739 -25.77 -25.20 -25.23
CA PRO A 739 -25.64 -23.90 -25.90
C PRO A 739 -24.45 -23.08 -25.37
N LEU A 740 -24.26 -23.01 -24.05
CA LEU A 740 -23.14 -22.30 -23.44
C LEU A 740 -21.79 -22.87 -23.88
N SER A 741 -21.62 -24.20 -23.79
CA SER A 741 -20.42 -24.89 -24.26
C SER A 741 -20.09 -24.58 -25.73
N LYS A 742 -21.11 -24.46 -26.58
CA LYS A 742 -20.93 -24.09 -28.00
C LYS A 742 -20.57 -22.62 -28.16
N ALA A 743 -21.18 -21.71 -27.40
CA ALA A 743 -20.85 -20.30 -27.42
C ALA A 743 -19.39 -20.06 -27.05
N ILE A 744 -18.93 -20.65 -25.94
CA ILE A 744 -17.53 -20.62 -25.48
C ILE A 744 -16.57 -21.11 -26.58
N ALA A 745 -16.87 -22.26 -27.18
CA ALA A 745 -16.06 -22.77 -28.28
C ALA A 745 -16.04 -21.86 -29.52
N ARG A 746 -17.07 -21.03 -29.74
CA ARG A 746 -17.08 -20.03 -30.82
C ARG A 746 -16.27 -18.80 -30.44
N LEU A 747 -16.42 -18.29 -29.23
CA LEU A 747 -15.66 -17.15 -28.72
C LEU A 747 -14.15 -17.44 -28.71
N ARG A 748 -13.73 -18.61 -28.20
CA ARG A 748 -12.33 -19.08 -28.28
C ARG A 748 -11.74 -19.03 -29.69
N LEU A 749 -12.55 -19.36 -30.70
CA LEU A 749 -12.11 -19.31 -32.09
C LEU A 749 -12.08 -17.86 -32.61
N ALA A 750 -12.96 -16.98 -32.13
CA ALA A 750 -12.98 -15.58 -32.57
C ALA A 750 -11.75 -14.79 -32.08
N ILE A 751 -11.29 -15.04 -30.86
CA ILE A 751 -10.20 -14.32 -30.19
C ILE A 751 -8.80 -14.86 -30.48
N LEU A 752 -8.65 -15.81 -31.41
CA LEU A 752 -7.34 -16.39 -31.71
C LEU A 752 -6.36 -15.30 -32.18
N PRO A 753 -5.17 -15.13 -31.54
CA PRO A 753 -4.28 -14.00 -31.80
C PRO A 753 -3.88 -13.84 -33.28
N GLU A 754 -3.70 -14.94 -34.02
CA GLU A 754 -3.37 -14.91 -35.45
C GLU A 754 -4.48 -14.35 -36.36
N ARG A 755 -5.62 -13.96 -35.78
CA ARG A 755 -6.76 -13.33 -36.48
C ARG A 755 -6.81 -11.82 -36.29
N TRP A 756 -5.92 -11.27 -35.47
CA TRP A 756 -5.88 -9.88 -35.08
C TRP A 756 -4.49 -9.30 -35.37
N ILE A 757 -4.44 -8.02 -35.72
CA ILE A 757 -3.20 -7.28 -35.97
C ILE A 757 -2.77 -6.53 -34.71
N ASP A 758 -3.70 -5.77 -34.13
CA ASP A 758 -3.46 -4.80 -33.05
C ASP A 758 -4.69 -4.69 -32.11
N GLY A 759 -5.43 -5.78 -31.91
CA GLY A 759 -6.58 -5.81 -31.00
C GLY A 759 -7.88 -5.20 -31.55
N ASP A 760 -7.81 -4.28 -32.52
CA ASP A 760 -8.98 -3.69 -33.19
C ASP A 760 -9.04 -3.96 -34.69
N THR A 761 -7.91 -4.33 -35.28
CA THR A 761 -7.85 -4.66 -36.69
C THR A 761 -7.77 -6.16 -36.89
N LEU A 762 -8.74 -6.70 -37.63
CA LEU A 762 -8.72 -8.10 -38.03
C LEU A 762 -7.76 -8.37 -39.19
N GLU A 763 -7.03 -9.47 -39.10
CA GLU A 763 -6.25 -10.02 -40.21
C GLU A 763 -7.16 -10.23 -41.44
N PRO A 764 -6.80 -9.71 -42.64
CA PRO A 764 -7.69 -9.71 -43.80
C PRO A 764 -8.26 -11.08 -44.16
N ALA A 765 -7.48 -12.15 -43.99
CA ALA A 765 -7.91 -13.52 -44.27
C ALA A 765 -8.87 -14.10 -43.23
N SER A 766 -8.89 -13.54 -42.01
CA SER A 766 -9.60 -14.06 -40.84
C SER A 766 -10.95 -13.38 -40.60
N LYS A 767 -11.17 -12.17 -41.14
CA LYS A 767 -12.38 -11.33 -40.97
C LYS A 767 -13.70 -12.10 -41.01
N ARG A 768 -14.01 -12.71 -42.16
CA ARG A 768 -15.25 -13.47 -42.36
C ARG A 768 -15.41 -14.60 -41.34
N THR A 769 -14.30 -15.21 -40.92
CA THR A 769 -14.30 -16.30 -39.96
C THR A 769 -14.60 -15.77 -38.56
N VAL A 770 -13.99 -14.67 -38.14
CA VAL A 770 -14.26 -14.02 -36.83
C VAL A 770 -15.73 -13.63 -36.70
N PHE A 771 -16.28 -12.84 -37.63
CA PHE A 771 -17.70 -12.46 -37.60
C PHE A 771 -18.65 -13.68 -37.63
N LEU A 772 -18.28 -14.75 -38.34
CA LEU A 772 -19.07 -15.99 -38.33
C LEU A 772 -19.08 -16.65 -36.95
N HIS A 773 -17.97 -16.62 -36.22
CA HIS A 773 -17.88 -17.16 -34.88
C HIS A 773 -18.64 -16.30 -33.87
N LEU A 774 -18.46 -14.97 -33.90
CA LEU A 774 -19.20 -14.03 -33.04
C LEU A 774 -20.72 -14.18 -33.23
N ARG A 775 -21.19 -14.19 -34.48
CA ARG A 775 -22.61 -14.43 -34.78
C ARG A 775 -23.12 -15.76 -34.23
N LYS A 776 -22.31 -16.82 -34.34
CA LYS A 776 -22.68 -18.13 -33.82
C LYS A 776 -22.65 -18.18 -32.29
N ALA A 777 -21.76 -17.42 -31.66
CA ALA A 777 -21.72 -17.29 -30.21
C ALA A 777 -23.01 -16.64 -29.69
N VAL A 778 -23.34 -15.42 -30.18
CA VAL A 778 -24.58 -14.71 -29.83
C VAL A 778 -25.80 -15.61 -30.07
N HIS A 779 -25.88 -16.28 -31.22
CA HIS A 779 -26.98 -17.18 -31.53
C HIS A 779 -27.11 -18.38 -30.57
N GLU A 780 -26.03 -18.92 -30.03
CA GLU A 780 -26.10 -19.99 -29.03
C GLU A 780 -26.41 -19.45 -27.63
N LEU A 781 -25.88 -18.27 -27.27
CA LEU A 781 -26.19 -17.61 -26.00
C LEU A 781 -27.67 -17.23 -25.91
N GLU A 782 -28.27 -16.70 -26.97
CA GLU A 782 -29.71 -16.37 -27.02
C GLU A 782 -30.65 -17.58 -26.88
N LYS A 783 -30.13 -18.82 -26.90
CA LYS A 783 -30.91 -20.05 -26.64
C LYS A 783 -30.99 -20.40 -25.16
N ILE A 784 -30.16 -19.77 -24.33
CA ILE A 784 -30.13 -20.01 -22.89
C ILE A 784 -31.30 -19.25 -22.27
N SER A 785 -32.18 -19.97 -21.58
CA SER A 785 -33.45 -19.44 -21.06
C SER A 785 -33.34 -18.70 -19.73
N ASP A 786 -32.21 -18.85 -19.05
CA ASP A 786 -31.95 -18.49 -17.65
C ASP A 786 -30.76 -17.55 -17.50
N LEU A 787 -30.46 -16.75 -18.53
CA LEU A 787 -29.43 -15.71 -18.48
C LEU A 787 -29.78 -14.63 -17.46
N THR A 788 -28.79 -14.24 -16.66
CA THR A 788 -28.89 -13.10 -15.73
C THR A 788 -28.86 -11.77 -16.48
N ALA A 789 -29.12 -10.65 -15.79
CA ALA A 789 -28.93 -9.32 -16.38
C ALA A 789 -27.47 -9.07 -16.79
N GLU A 790 -26.52 -9.57 -15.99
CA GLU A 790 -25.09 -9.52 -16.27
C GLU A 790 -24.73 -10.30 -17.54
N ASP A 791 -25.27 -11.52 -17.70
CA ASP A 791 -25.06 -12.30 -18.92
C ASP A 791 -25.57 -11.58 -20.18
N GLN A 792 -26.65 -10.80 -20.06
CA GLN A 792 -27.18 -10.01 -21.17
C GLN A 792 -26.23 -8.85 -21.53
N VAL A 793 -25.66 -8.18 -20.54
CA VAL A 793 -24.63 -7.14 -20.76
C VAL A 793 -23.44 -7.72 -21.51
N GLN A 794 -22.98 -8.92 -21.13
CA GLN A 794 -21.87 -9.60 -21.82
C GLN A 794 -22.20 -9.96 -23.28
N ILE A 795 -23.46 -10.30 -23.58
CA ILE A 795 -23.91 -10.50 -24.96
C ILE A 795 -23.91 -9.18 -25.74
N ASP A 796 -24.38 -8.10 -25.12
CA ASP A 796 -24.43 -6.77 -25.73
C ASP A 796 -23.02 -6.26 -26.09
N ILE A 797 -22.00 -6.51 -25.24
CA ILE A 797 -20.59 -6.24 -25.54
C ILE A 797 -20.16 -6.92 -26.85
N ILE A 798 -20.47 -8.21 -27.07
CA ILE A 798 -20.11 -8.91 -28.33
C ILE A 798 -20.70 -8.16 -29.53
N VAL A 799 -21.94 -7.68 -29.41
CA VAL A 799 -22.65 -6.99 -30.51
C VAL A 799 -22.05 -5.61 -30.78
N GLU A 800 -21.74 -4.86 -29.74
CA GLU A 800 -21.12 -3.54 -29.80
C GLU A 800 -19.72 -3.60 -30.39
N GLU A 801 -18.88 -4.53 -29.95
CA GLU A 801 -17.52 -4.72 -30.52
C GLU A 801 -17.59 -5.17 -31.98
N THR A 802 -18.55 -6.04 -32.31
CA THR A 802 -18.79 -6.40 -33.72
C THR A 802 -19.12 -5.17 -34.57
N ARG A 803 -19.90 -4.23 -34.03
CA ARG A 803 -20.24 -2.98 -34.70
C ARG A 803 -19.00 -2.08 -34.84
N ALA A 804 -18.21 -1.93 -33.77
CA ALA A 804 -16.97 -1.15 -33.76
C ALA A 804 -15.99 -1.63 -34.85
N LEU A 805 -15.78 -2.94 -34.96
CA LEU A 805 -14.95 -3.56 -36.02
C LEU A 805 -15.46 -3.25 -37.45
N ALA A 806 -16.77 -3.13 -37.62
CA ALA A 806 -17.36 -2.77 -38.91
C ALA A 806 -17.15 -1.28 -39.23
N VAL A 807 -17.28 -0.39 -38.24
CA VAL A 807 -17.01 1.05 -38.36
C VAL A 807 -15.53 1.27 -38.69
N ALA A 808 -14.61 0.70 -37.91
CA ALA A 808 -13.16 0.82 -38.14
C ALA A 808 -12.76 0.36 -39.55
N ALA A 809 -13.35 -0.72 -40.05
CA ALA A 809 -13.12 -1.19 -41.41
C ALA A 809 -13.63 -0.21 -42.49
N ILE A 810 -14.75 0.47 -42.25
CA ILE A 810 -15.29 1.51 -43.14
C ILE A 810 -14.36 2.72 -43.14
N ASP A 811 -13.93 3.19 -41.97
CA ASP A 811 -13.05 4.35 -41.84
C ASP A 811 -11.69 4.09 -42.49
N ALA A 812 -11.11 2.89 -42.30
CA ALA A 812 -9.91 2.47 -43.00
C ALA A 812 -10.08 2.48 -44.53
N ALA A 813 -11.24 2.04 -45.04
CA ALA A 813 -11.54 2.08 -46.46
C ALA A 813 -11.67 3.51 -46.99
N VAL A 814 -12.30 4.40 -46.23
CA VAL A 814 -12.40 5.83 -46.53
C VAL A 814 -11.01 6.46 -46.59
N ALA A 815 -10.18 6.23 -45.57
CA ALA A 815 -8.81 6.76 -45.49
C ALA A 815 -7.92 6.26 -46.64
N ALA A 816 -8.11 5.00 -47.08
CA ALA A 816 -7.40 4.41 -48.21
C ALA A 816 -7.92 4.87 -49.59
N GLY A 817 -8.92 5.76 -49.65
CA GLY A 817 -9.44 6.29 -50.91
C GLY A 817 -10.34 5.32 -51.68
N ALA A 818 -11.04 4.42 -50.99
CA ALA A 818 -11.99 3.50 -51.60
C ALA A 818 -13.11 4.24 -52.36
N SER A 819 -13.72 3.56 -53.34
CA SER A 819 -14.81 4.13 -54.14
C SER A 819 -16.00 4.56 -53.26
N PRO A 820 -16.56 5.78 -53.43
CA PRO A 820 -17.74 6.23 -52.66
C PRO A 820 -18.94 5.29 -52.76
N ASN A 821 -19.13 4.62 -53.91
CA ASN A 821 -20.20 3.63 -54.09
C ASN A 821 -19.96 2.33 -53.31
N ALA A 822 -18.70 2.01 -52.97
CA ALA A 822 -18.37 0.86 -52.14
C ALA A 822 -18.56 1.20 -50.66
N ILE A 823 -18.13 2.39 -50.22
CA ILE A 823 -18.34 2.92 -48.87
C ILE A 823 -19.84 3.00 -48.55
N ALA A 824 -20.64 3.64 -49.42
CA ALA A 824 -22.09 3.78 -49.21
C ALA A 824 -22.84 2.43 -49.08
N ARG A 825 -22.31 1.36 -49.69
CA ARG A 825 -22.89 0.01 -49.57
C ARG A 825 -22.52 -0.68 -48.26
N ALA A 826 -21.39 -0.32 -47.66
CA ALA A 826 -20.98 -0.79 -46.34
C ALA A 826 -21.76 -0.03 -45.25
N GLU A 827 -21.85 1.30 -45.35
CA GLU A 827 -22.64 2.16 -44.46
C GLU A 827 -24.12 1.75 -44.44
N ALA A 828 -24.70 1.39 -45.58
CA ALA A 828 -26.08 0.90 -45.64
C ALA A 828 -26.30 -0.43 -44.89
N ASP A 829 -25.31 -1.33 -44.88
CA ASP A 829 -25.39 -2.57 -44.10
C ASP A 829 -25.19 -2.28 -42.61
N LEU A 830 -24.29 -1.35 -42.25
CA LEU A 830 -24.10 -0.89 -40.87
C LEU A 830 -25.40 -0.31 -40.31
N ALA A 831 -26.04 0.63 -41.01
CA ALA A 831 -27.32 1.22 -40.62
C ALA A 831 -28.45 0.17 -40.53
N SER A 832 -28.43 -0.84 -41.41
CA SER A 832 -29.40 -1.95 -41.32
C SER A 832 -29.15 -2.82 -40.08
N GLY A 833 -27.89 -2.97 -39.67
CA GLY A 833 -27.50 -3.63 -38.43
C GLY A 833 -27.99 -2.86 -37.20
N ASP A 834 -27.80 -1.55 -37.18
CA ASP A 834 -28.29 -0.67 -36.12
C ASP A 834 -29.81 -0.80 -35.96
N SER A 835 -30.58 -0.77 -37.06
CA SER A 835 -32.03 -1.01 -37.01
C SER A 835 -32.42 -2.41 -36.54
N ALA A 836 -31.60 -3.43 -36.81
CA ALA A 836 -31.86 -4.79 -36.31
C ALA A 836 -31.63 -4.87 -34.79
N LEU A 837 -30.59 -4.21 -34.30
CA LEU A 837 -30.29 -4.10 -32.87
C LEU A 837 -31.40 -3.35 -32.12
N GLU A 838 -31.87 -2.21 -32.65
CA GLU A 838 -33.03 -1.46 -32.11
C GLU A 838 -34.31 -2.31 -32.01
N SER A 839 -34.46 -3.30 -32.90
CA SER A 839 -35.58 -4.24 -32.89
C SER A 839 -35.39 -5.47 -31.99
N GLY A 840 -34.24 -5.58 -31.31
CA GLY A 840 -33.88 -6.68 -30.42
C GLY A 840 -33.32 -7.93 -31.11
N ASP A 841 -32.99 -7.88 -32.41
CA ASP A 841 -32.42 -9.03 -33.15
C ASP A 841 -30.89 -8.93 -33.21
N ARG A 842 -30.24 -9.28 -32.10
CA ARG A 842 -28.77 -9.17 -31.92
C ARG A 842 -28.02 -10.07 -32.89
N THR A 843 -28.47 -11.33 -33.06
CA THR A 843 -27.88 -12.25 -34.04
C THR A 843 -27.91 -11.65 -35.46
N LYS A 844 -29.01 -10.97 -35.84
CA LYS A 844 -29.10 -10.32 -37.15
C LYS A 844 -28.24 -9.07 -37.25
N ALA A 845 -28.14 -8.27 -36.20
CA ALA A 845 -27.25 -7.12 -36.15
C ALA A 845 -25.80 -7.53 -36.43
N VAL A 846 -25.29 -8.53 -35.70
CA VAL A 846 -23.93 -9.07 -35.87
C VAL A 846 -23.69 -9.59 -37.29
N GLU A 847 -24.69 -10.23 -37.93
CA GLU A 847 -24.60 -10.65 -39.33
C GLU A 847 -24.42 -9.45 -40.29
N LEU A 848 -25.14 -8.36 -40.05
CA LEU A 848 -25.14 -7.17 -40.92
C LEU A 848 -23.86 -6.36 -40.74
N TYR A 849 -23.36 -6.22 -39.51
CA TYR A 849 -22.05 -5.62 -39.24
C TYR A 849 -20.92 -6.39 -39.93
N GLY A 850 -20.95 -7.73 -39.89
CA GLY A 850 -19.98 -8.54 -40.63
C GLY A 850 -20.02 -8.34 -42.15
N LYS A 851 -21.21 -8.09 -42.73
CA LYS A 851 -21.32 -7.76 -44.16
C LYS A 851 -20.81 -6.35 -44.47
N ALA A 852 -21.05 -5.38 -43.58
CA ALA A 852 -20.52 -4.03 -43.70
C ALA A 852 -18.98 -4.06 -43.71
N CYS A 853 -18.36 -4.76 -42.75
CA CYS A 853 -16.91 -4.97 -42.70
C CYS A 853 -16.37 -5.65 -43.98
N ASP A 854 -16.98 -6.77 -44.40
CA ASP A 854 -16.57 -7.50 -45.62
C ASP A 854 -16.63 -6.60 -46.88
N LYS A 855 -17.62 -5.72 -46.98
CA LYS A 855 -17.76 -4.78 -48.11
C LYS A 855 -16.72 -3.66 -48.06
N ALA A 856 -16.48 -3.09 -46.89
CA ALA A 856 -15.49 -2.04 -46.69
C ALA A 856 -14.08 -2.54 -47.05
N VAL A 857 -13.73 -3.74 -46.59
CA VAL A 857 -12.40 -4.31 -46.81
C VAL A 857 -12.17 -4.69 -48.27
N ARG A 858 -13.19 -5.18 -48.98
CA ARG A 858 -13.10 -5.40 -50.44
C ARG A 858 -12.96 -4.11 -51.24
N ALA A 859 -13.23 -2.97 -50.62
CA ALA A 859 -13.11 -1.66 -51.25
C ALA A 859 -11.71 -1.06 -51.10
N LEU A 860 -10.85 -1.65 -50.25
CA LEU A 860 -9.45 -1.27 -50.11
C LEU A 860 -8.67 -1.54 -51.42
N PRO A 861 -7.73 -0.66 -51.81
CA PRO A 861 -6.96 -0.77 -53.05
C PRO A 861 -6.07 -2.01 -53.20
#